data_AF-A0A819AMJ1-F1
#
_entry.id   AF-A0A819AMJ1-F1
#
_cell.length_a   1.000
_cell.length_b   1.000
_cell.length_c   1.000
_cell.angle_alpha   90.00
_cell.angle_beta   90.00
_cell.angle_gamma   90.00
#
_symmetry.space_group_name_H-M   'P 1'
#
loop_
_entity.id
_entity.type
_entity.pdbx_description
1 polymer ?
#
loop_
_entity_poly.entity_id
_entity_poly.type
_entity_poly.pdbx_seq_one_letter_code
_entity_poly.pdbx_strand_id
1 'polypeptide(L)'
;MADVDGDGWLDIYVSNAGYNKFKTGDANAMFINNHDLTFSDKAKEMGLDEKGYTTHVAFFDYDLDGDLDCYILNNSFIPVNTLNFSNKRELRAKDWPVEDFAKGGGDKLLRNDNGHFVDVSEQAHIYGSLIGFGLGVTVGDVNGDHYPDLYISNDFFERDYLYINQKNGTFKEELENWVQHTSLASMGADLADINNDGYPDIFTTDMLPSDEYRLKTTSSFDNYDTYQYKLKQGFYHQLQQNALQVNNKNGKFLESSHFSGVSASDWSWGALIFDADNDGQQDLYVCNGIYKDVIDQDFIDFFANDMYQKMASSGEKTSMQQIVDKMPSVAIKNKFFRNNGGLKFSDAGDAFGFSQTSFSNGAAYADLDNDGDLDLIVNNVNMPSFVYKNNAQEINKNNFVSVQLKGNQKNTFAIGSTIKLFAGNEVISREIIPSRGFQSSTDYKIVIGLGKKNVDSMQVIWSDRTMTSIIKPAINKFTLIDYNSSAKSKVESKNDVIEKLFFTENNAQFYSHKEDDFVDFYQERNIPVMLSKEGPRAAVADVNGDGLEDVFIGGAQGQAGQLYLQNANGFVKKQTTVFETDKEFEDIAVCFFDADGDGDKDLFVGSGGNNLPPHHKNLQHRLYINDGKGGFFKTEMLFPNSDNSANISVAINYDIDGDGLDDLFIGGRSMPYNYGASPKSSILMRSEHYNYVDETKTICPALENIGMVTSAVWANVSGDDKKELIIVGEWMTPRIFEIKNGKLEEVKTNMNNMFGWWQTLKVVDVNNDGKEDLILGNIGQNFYLKPTEKEPVKLWLNDFDNNGLSDKVFSKTIDGKDVPVFLKKEFTDILPSYKKENLLHHEFAKKSIQTIFKENFLKSATVKLFNYTASCVAINKGNGNFEINELPIEVELSSTNAILCTDINNDHKIDLIVGGNTTECLPQFGRCDANYGIVLFNDGQGHFKVIEPNKTGIDITGMVKDIQLIHSKTTDKILFLRNNDKPVLYSLLPQKH
;
A
#
# COMPACT_ATOMS: atom_id res chain seq x y z
N MET A 1 -24.61 17.00 -13.96
CA MET A 1 -25.72 17.97 -14.09
C MET A 1 -25.55 19.02 -13.01
N ALA A 2 -25.79 20.30 -13.28
CA ALA A 2 -25.60 21.39 -12.33
C ALA A 2 -26.52 22.57 -12.68
N ASP A 3 -26.86 23.41 -11.70
CA ASP A 3 -27.53 24.70 -11.92
C ASP A 3 -26.44 25.75 -12.16
N VAL A 4 -26.10 25.98 -13.44
CA VAL A 4 -24.92 26.81 -13.79
C VAL A 4 -25.27 28.29 -13.92
N ASP A 5 -26.56 28.64 -14.06
CA ASP A 5 -27.03 30.02 -14.12
C ASP A 5 -27.67 30.52 -12.81
N GLY A 6 -27.83 29.64 -11.83
CA GLY A 6 -28.20 29.96 -10.45
C GLY A 6 -29.70 30.22 -10.28
N ASP A 7 -30.54 29.66 -11.15
CA ASP A 7 -31.98 29.92 -11.15
C ASP A 7 -32.81 28.94 -10.30
N GLY A 8 -32.14 27.93 -9.73
CA GLY A 8 -32.71 26.89 -8.89
C GLY A 8 -33.14 25.63 -9.63
N TRP A 9 -32.87 25.52 -10.93
CA TRP A 9 -33.19 24.36 -11.76
C TRP A 9 -31.92 23.71 -12.31
N LEU A 10 -31.94 22.37 -12.44
CA LEU A 10 -30.79 21.65 -12.97
C LEU A 10 -30.70 21.79 -14.49
N ASP A 11 -29.50 22.10 -14.96
CA ASP A 11 -29.10 22.09 -16.35
C ASP A 11 -28.28 20.83 -16.69
N ILE A 12 -28.22 20.51 -17.99
CA ILE A 12 -27.59 19.29 -18.48
C ILE A 12 -26.39 19.63 -19.38
N TYR A 13 -25.20 19.32 -18.89
CA TYR A 13 -23.99 19.30 -19.71
C TYR A 13 -23.78 17.90 -20.30
N VAL A 14 -23.50 17.82 -21.59
CA VAL A 14 -23.27 16.57 -22.31
C VAL A 14 -21.87 16.56 -22.90
N SER A 15 -21.02 15.69 -22.34
CA SER A 15 -19.67 15.42 -22.81
C SER A 15 -19.67 14.56 -24.08
N ASN A 16 -18.75 14.84 -24.99
CA ASN A 16 -18.60 14.11 -26.24
C ASN A 16 -17.21 13.46 -26.34
N ALA A 17 -17.17 12.13 -26.34
CA ALA A 17 -15.97 11.33 -26.55
C ALA A 17 -16.19 10.34 -27.70
N GLY A 18 -15.98 10.79 -28.95
CA GLY A 18 -16.11 9.93 -30.13
C GLY A 18 -15.48 10.50 -31.39
N TYR A 19 -14.78 9.65 -32.15
CA TYR A 19 -14.25 10.01 -33.47
C TYR A 19 -15.30 9.77 -34.57
N ASN A 20 -15.90 10.82 -35.12
CA ASN A 20 -16.56 10.70 -36.42
C ASN A 20 -15.65 11.27 -37.50
N LYS A 21 -15.00 10.38 -38.27
CA LYS A 21 -14.05 10.72 -39.35
C LYS A 21 -14.61 11.71 -40.40
N PHE A 22 -15.93 11.99 -40.41
CA PHE A 22 -16.60 12.80 -41.42
C PHE A 22 -17.65 13.82 -40.91
N LYS A 23 -17.62 14.28 -39.65
CA LYS A 23 -18.38 15.47 -39.24
C LYS A 23 -17.60 16.37 -38.29
N THR A 24 -17.27 17.56 -38.77
CA THR A 24 -16.78 18.67 -37.95
C THR A 24 -17.98 19.53 -37.54
N GLY A 25 -18.46 19.33 -36.31
CA GLY A 25 -19.53 20.08 -35.65
C GLY A 25 -19.80 19.69 -34.19
N ASP A 26 -19.00 18.78 -33.62
CA ASP A 26 -19.37 17.94 -32.47
C ASP A 26 -18.69 18.40 -31.17
N ALA A 27 -18.94 19.64 -30.73
CA ALA A 27 -18.52 20.12 -29.42
C ALA A 27 -19.41 19.55 -28.30
N ASN A 28 -19.01 19.71 -27.05
CA ASN A 28 -19.86 19.49 -25.89
C ASN A 28 -21.08 20.43 -25.91
N ALA A 29 -22.18 20.01 -25.30
CA ALA A 29 -23.44 20.76 -25.27
C ALA A 29 -23.84 21.14 -23.83
N MET A 30 -24.51 22.28 -23.68
CA MET A 30 -24.96 22.81 -22.39
C MET A 30 -26.44 23.19 -22.51
N PHE A 31 -27.31 22.33 -22.02
CA PHE A 31 -28.75 22.48 -22.09
C PHE A 31 -29.29 23.18 -20.85
N ILE A 32 -29.61 24.48 -21.00
CA ILE A 32 -30.24 25.29 -19.95
C ILE A 32 -31.73 24.97 -19.85
N ASN A 33 -32.22 24.77 -18.63
CA ASN A 33 -33.61 24.42 -18.34
C ASN A 33 -34.54 25.62 -18.51
N ASN A 34 -35.53 25.53 -19.41
CA ASN A 34 -36.46 26.63 -19.67
C ASN A 34 -37.68 26.65 -18.70
N HIS A 35 -37.70 25.78 -17.69
CA HIS A 35 -38.77 25.62 -16.68
C HIS A 35 -40.12 25.14 -17.23
N ASP A 36 -40.13 24.58 -18.44
CA ASP A 36 -41.32 24.12 -19.14
C ASP A 36 -41.14 22.73 -19.79
N LEU A 37 -40.19 21.94 -19.25
CA LEU A 37 -39.74 20.64 -19.79
C LEU A 37 -39.01 20.73 -21.13
N THR A 38 -38.61 21.93 -21.56
CA THR A 38 -37.72 22.14 -22.70
C THR A 38 -36.35 22.65 -22.27
N PHE A 39 -35.37 22.51 -23.16
CA PHE A 39 -34.00 22.94 -22.92
C PHE A 39 -33.47 23.75 -24.11
N SER A 40 -32.57 24.69 -23.82
CA SER A 40 -31.86 25.50 -24.81
C SER A 40 -30.36 25.19 -24.77
N ASP A 41 -29.76 24.78 -25.89
CA ASP A 41 -28.31 24.61 -25.97
C ASP A 41 -27.61 25.97 -26.04
N LYS A 42 -26.84 26.29 -24.99
CA LYS A 42 -26.09 27.53 -24.84
C LYS A 42 -24.58 27.32 -24.71
N ALA A 43 -24.05 26.13 -25.00
CA ALA A 43 -22.63 25.81 -24.78
C ALA A 43 -21.69 26.89 -25.34
N LYS A 44 -21.87 27.27 -26.60
CA LYS A 44 -21.03 28.27 -27.26
C LYS A 44 -21.19 29.68 -26.69
N GLU A 45 -22.40 30.08 -26.29
CA GLU A 45 -22.65 31.39 -25.66
C GLU A 45 -21.91 31.49 -24.33
N MET A 46 -21.92 30.38 -23.59
CA MET A 46 -21.32 30.27 -22.26
C MET A 46 -19.83 29.88 -22.30
N GLY A 47 -19.20 29.63 -23.46
CA GLY A 47 -17.78 29.23 -23.52
C GLY A 47 -17.51 27.76 -23.15
N LEU A 48 -18.54 26.92 -23.19
CA LEU A 48 -18.55 25.51 -22.81
C LEU A 48 -18.54 24.53 -24.01
N ASP A 49 -18.38 25.02 -25.24
CA ASP A 49 -18.35 24.21 -26.48
C ASP A 49 -16.98 23.55 -26.75
N GLU A 50 -16.45 22.83 -25.76
CA GLU A 50 -15.18 22.11 -25.85
C GLU A 50 -15.23 20.99 -26.92
N LYS A 51 -14.11 20.75 -27.62
CA LYS A 51 -14.02 19.83 -28.78
C LYS A 51 -13.07 18.65 -28.55
N GLY A 52 -12.47 18.55 -27.38
CA GLY A 52 -11.70 17.38 -26.93
C GLY A 52 -12.56 16.13 -26.78
N TYR A 53 -11.92 14.98 -26.52
CA TYR A 53 -12.63 13.77 -26.08
C TYR A 53 -12.95 13.87 -24.60
N THR A 54 -14.00 14.61 -24.29
CA THR A 54 -14.41 14.80 -22.90
C THR A 54 -15.06 13.53 -22.36
N THR A 55 -14.44 12.93 -21.36
CA THR A 55 -14.93 11.71 -20.70
C THR A 55 -15.79 12.03 -19.49
N HIS A 56 -15.49 13.12 -18.78
CA HIS A 56 -16.21 13.52 -17.56
C HIS A 56 -16.09 15.05 -17.31
N VAL A 57 -16.93 15.58 -16.43
CA VAL A 57 -16.97 17.00 -16.04
C VAL A 57 -17.37 17.13 -14.57
N ALA A 58 -16.77 18.08 -13.87
CA ALA A 58 -17.18 18.47 -12.51
C ALA A 58 -17.46 19.97 -12.45
N PHE A 59 -18.64 20.34 -11.95
CA PHE A 59 -18.99 21.73 -11.65
C PHE A 59 -18.86 21.97 -10.15
N PHE A 60 -18.11 22.99 -9.75
CA PHE A 60 -17.79 23.31 -8.36
C PHE A 60 -17.25 24.75 -8.26
N ASP A 61 -17.31 25.35 -7.07
CA ASP A 61 -16.83 26.72 -6.82
C ASP A 61 -15.38 26.65 -6.29
N TYR A 62 -14.37 26.79 -7.17
CA TYR A 62 -12.98 26.51 -6.77
C TYR A 62 -12.30 27.69 -6.07
N ASP A 63 -12.79 28.91 -6.30
CA ASP A 63 -12.25 30.14 -5.71
C ASP A 63 -13.14 30.77 -4.64
N LEU A 64 -14.27 30.13 -4.33
CA LEU A 64 -15.24 30.47 -3.28
C LEU A 64 -15.93 31.83 -3.51
N ASP A 65 -16.20 32.17 -4.78
CA ASP A 65 -16.83 33.43 -5.16
C ASP A 65 -18.37 33.35 -5.25
N GLY A 66 -18.93 32.14 -5.15
CA GLY A 66 -20.35 31.85 -5.06
C GLY A 66 -21.03 31.47 -6.37
N ASP A 67 -20.30 31.37 -7.49
CA ASP A 67 -20.77 30.68 -8.69
C ASP A 67 -19.96 29.42 -9.01
N LEU A 68 -20.48 28.59 -9.93
CA LEU A 68 -19.90 27.29 -10.24
C LEU A 68 -18.96 27.42 -11.43
N ASP A 69 -17.72 27.03 -11.22
CA ASP A 69 -16.70 26.79 -12.23
C ASP A 69 -16.79 25.35 -12.77
N CYS A 70 -15.90 25.01 -13.71
CA CYS A 70 -15.96 23.73 -14.41
C CYS A 70 -14.58 23.13 -14.67
N TYR A 71 -14.36 21.89 -14.24
CA TYR A 71 -13.24 21.06 -14.69
C TYR A 71 -13.70 20.09 -15.77
N ILE A 72 -13.10 20.19 -16.96
CA ILE A 72 -13.32 19.29 -18.10
C ILE A 72 -12.18 18.28 -18.16
N LEU A 73 -12.53 17.01 -17.96
CA LEU A 73 -11.61 15.89 -18.09
C LEU A 73 -11.62 15.36 -19.52
N ASN A 74 -10.45 15.35 -20.16
CA ASN A 74 -10.28 14.91 -21.53
C ASN A 74 -9.41 13.66 -21.62
N ASN A 75 -9.69 12.87 -22.65
CA ASN A 75 -8.85 11.77 -23.07
C ASN A 75 -8.05 12.16 -24.33
N SER A 76 -6.88 11.55 -24.49
CA SER A 76 -5.98 11.84 -25.60
C SER A 76 -6.41 11.17 -26.91
N PHE A 77 -6.16 11.88 -28.02
CA PHE A 77 -6.32 11.35 -29.38
C PHE A 77 -5.13 10.49 -29.82
N ILE A 78 -4.04 10.50 -29.05
CA ILE A 78 -2.76 9.89 -29.45
C ILE A 78 -2.76 8.40 -29.09
N PRO A 79 -2.46 7.50 -30.04
CA PRO A 79 -2.27 6.09 -29.72
C PRO A 79 -1.13 5.91 -28.70
N VAL A 80 -1.42 5.29 -27.56
CA VAL A 80 -0.51 5.15 -26.42
C VAL A 80 0.86 4.57 -26.81
N ASN A 81 0.88 3.60 -27.72
CA ASN A 81 2.10 2.94 -28.20
C ASN A 81 3.04 3.86 -29.00
N THR A 82 2.58 5.03 -29.44
CA THR A 82 3.42 6.03 -30.14
C THR A 82 4.13 6.99 -29.19
N LEU A 83 3.73 7.03 -27.92
CA LEU A 83 4.25 7.95 -26.91
C LEU A 83 5.56 7.46 -26.28
N ASN A 84 5.86 6.16 -26.38
CA ASN A 84 7.12 5.53 -25.91
C ASN A 84 7.49 5.91 -24.46
N PHE A 85 6.50 6.05 -23.58
CA PHE A 85 6.68 6.48 -22.18
C PHE A 85 7.47 7.81 -22.07
N SER A 86 7.29 8.72 -23.03
CA SER A 86 7.90 10.05 -22.97
C SER A 86 7.13 10.92 -22.00
N ASN A 87 7.78 11.32 -20.90
CA ASN A 87 7.20 12.27 -19.97
C ASN A 87 7.17 13.68 -20.59
N LYS A 88 5.96 14.12 -20.90
CA LYS A 88 5.62 15.43 -21.48
C LYS A 88 4.44 16.04 -20.73
N ARG A 89 4.32 15.78 -19.42
CA ARG A 89 3.18 16.19 -18.59
C ARG A 89 2.94 17.70 -18.62
N GLU A 90 4.03 18.46 -18.66
CA GLU A 90 4.01 19.93 -18.75
C GLU A 90 3.71 20.49 -20.15
N LEU A 91 3.80 19.65 -21.20
CA LEU A 91 3.59 20.11 -22.58
C LEU A 91 2.09 20.18 -22.87
N ARG A 92 1.53 21.39 -22.89
CA ARG A 92 0.10 21.59 -23.19
C ARG A 92 -0.26 21.11 -24.59
N ALA A 93 -1.44 20.53 -24.75
CA ALA A 93 -1.92 19.90 -25.98
C ALA A 93 -1.82 20.80 -27.22
N LYS A 94 -2.09 22.11 -27.06
CA LYS A 94 -1.96 23.13 -28.13
C LYS A 94 -0.55 23.26 -28.71
N ASP A 95 0.47 22.92 -27.92
CA ASP A 95 1.90 23.07 -28.24
C ASP A 95 2.55 21.77 -28.71
N TRP A 96 1.79 20.66 -28.76
CA TRP A 96 2.33 19.38 -29.24
C TRP A 96 2.66 19.43 -30.73
N PRO A 97 3.74 18.76 -31.17
CA PRO A 97 4.14 18.68 -32.58
C PRO A 97 3.31 17.62 -33.33
N VAL A 98 1.99 17.77 -33.29
CA VAL A 98 1.00 16.91 -33.95
C VAL A 98 0.07 17.76 -34.82
N GLU A 99 -0.72 17.11 -35.66
CA GLU A 99 -1.74 17.77 -36.47
C GLU A 99 -2.78 18.47 -35.59
N ASP A 100 -3.32 19.59 -36.04
CA ASP A 100 -4.19 20.45 -35.22
C ASP A 100 -5.43 19.74 -34.67
N PHE A 101 -5.96 18.74 -35.39
CA PHE A 101 -7.10 17.95 -34.92
C PHE A 101 -6.80 17.10 -33.68
N ALA A 102 -5.52 16.80 -33.41
CA ALA A 102 -5.09 15.97 -32.29
C ALA A 102 -4.72 16.81 -31.04
N LYS A 103 -4.76 18.14 -31.13
CA LYS A 103 -4.36 19.07 -30.05
C LYS A 103 -5.46 19.39 -29.02
N GLY A 104 -6.63 18.76 -29.12
CA GLY A 104 -7.80 19.04 -28.26
C GLY A 104 -7.92 18.16 -27.01
N GLY A 105 -6.97 17.26 -26.73
CA GLY A 105 -7.16 16.21 -25.71
C GLY A 105 -6.67 16.53 -24.28
N GLY A 106 -6.23 17.75 -24.00
CA GLY A 106 -5.75 18.12 -22.66
C GLY A 106 -6.87 18.59 -21.74
N ASP A 107 -6.78 18.29 -20.45
CA ASP A 107 -7.72 18.75 -19.42
C ASP A 107 -7.81 20.28 -19.32
N LYS A 108 -8.94 20.76 -18.80
CA LYS A 108 -9.20 22.19 -18.62
C LYS A 108 -9.90 22.51 -17.31
N LEU A 109 -9.48 23.61 -16.69
CA LEU A 109 -10.23 24.32 -15.66
C LEU A 109 -10.77 25.63 -16.27
N LEU A 110 -12.09 25.81 -16.18
CA LEU A 110 -12.80 26.97 -16.70
C LEU A 110 -13.43 27.75 -15.55
N ARG A 111 -13.05 29.02 -15.37
CA ARG A 111 -13.66 29.92 -14.39
C ARG A 111 -14.93 30.56 -14.93
N ASN A 112 -15.97 30.68 -14.11
CA ASN A 112 -17.24 31.29 -14.50
C ASN A 112 -17.25 32.81 -14.27
N ASP A 113 -17.00 33.58 -15.33
CA ASP A 113 -17.05 35.04 -15.28
C ASP A 113 -18.49 35.54 -15.59
N ASN A 114 -19.43 35.33 -14.65
CA ASN A 114 -20.84 35.74 -14.76
C ASN A 114 -21.63 35.09 -15.92
N GLY A 115 -21.63 33.77 -15.97
CA GLY A 115 -22.33 32.96 -16.97
C GLY A 115 -21.50 32.71 -18.24
N HIS A 116 -20.24 33.14 -18.26
CA HIS A 116 -19.30 32.89 -19.34
C HIS A 116 -18.02 32.25 -18.81
N PHE A 117 -17.75 31.02 -19.25
CA PHE A 117 -16.65 30.19 -18.81
C PHE A 117 -15.37 30.50 -19.58
N VAL A 118 -14.28 30.74 -18.85
CA VAL A 118 -12.98 31.14 -19.39
C VAL A 118 -11.91 30.13 -18.97
N ASP A 119 -11.15 29.62 -19.94
CA ASP A 119 -10.04 28.70 -19.67
C ASP A 119 -8.91 29.39 -18.88
N VAL A 120 -8.75 28.96 -17.63
CA VAL A 120 -7.75 29.44 -16.68
C VAL A 120 -6.72 28.37 -16.34
N SER A 121 -6.71 27.25 -17.05
CA SER A 121 -5.92 26.06 -16.72
C SER A 121 -4.43 26.34 -16.57
N GLU A 122 -3.86 27.17 -17.45
CA GLU A 122 -2.43 27.51 -17.42
C GLU A 122 -2.10 28.42 -16.22
N GLN A 123 -2.99 29.36 -15.91
CA GLN A 123 -2.89 30.27 -14.77
C GLN A 123 -3.07 29.53 -13.44
N ALA A 124 -3.93 28.52 -13.42
CA ALA A 124 -4.26 27.72 -12.25
C ALA A 124 -3.33 26.51 -12.04
N HIS A 125 -2.35 26.31 -12.93
CA HIS A 125 -1.38 25.20 -12.88
C HIS A 125 -1.98 23.80 -13.06
N ILE A 126 -3.04 23.70 -13.87
CA ILE A 126 -3.63 22.42 -14.29
C ILE A 126 -2.88 21.89 -15.52
N TYR A 127 -2.43 20.64 -15.44
CA TYR A 127 -1.83 19.94 -16.57
C TYR A 127 -2.85 19.77 -17.70
N GLY A 128 -2.41 19.96 -18.93
CA GLY A 128 -3.27 19.88 -20.12
C GLY A 128 -2.58 19.17 -21.27
N SER A 129 -1.82 18.10 -20.98
CA SER A 129 -0.99 17.39 -21.95
C SER A 129 -1.71 16.23 -22.63
N LEU A 130 -1.26 15.86 -23.84
CA LEU A 130 -1.78 14.71 -24.59
C LEU A 130 -1.30 13.35 -24.06
N ILE A 131 -0.52 13.31 -22.97
CA ILE A 131 -0.27 12.05 -22.26
C ILE A 131 -1.28 11.82 -21.12
N GLY A 132 -2.14 12.78 -20.80
CA GLY A 132 -3.27 12.57 -19.91
C GLY A 132 -4.34 11.72 -20.59
N PHE A 133 -4.73 10.62 -19.96
CA PHE A 133 -5.77 9.70 -20.42
C PHE A 133 -6.89 9.69 -19.38
N GLY A 134 -7.48 10.86 -19.14
CA GLY A 134 -8.42 11.09 -18.06
C GLY A 134 -9.70 10.26 -18.20
N LEU A 135 -10.06 9.53 -17.14
CA LEU A 135 -11.31 8.76 -17.06
C LEU A 135 -12.18 9.14 -15.84
N GLY A 136 -11.58 9.46 -14.69
CA GLY A 136 -12.28 9.91 -13.49
C GLY A 136 -11.85 11.30 -13.03
N VAL A 137 -12.80 12.12 -12.58
CA VAL A 137 -12.56 13.38 -11.85
C VAL A 137 -13.44 13.38 -10.61
N THR A 138 -12.83 13.63 -9.47
CA THR A 138 -13.50 13.71 -8.17
C THR A 138 -13.08 14.98 -7.45
N VAL A 139 -14.03 15.66 -6.84
CA VAL A 139 -13.82 16.90 -6.06
C VAL A 139 -14.03 16.57 -4.58
N GLY A 140 -13.19 17.11 -3.70
CA GLY A 140 -13.40 17.04 -2.25
C GLY A 140 -12.30 17.73 -1.45
N ASP A 141 -12.47 17.87 -0.14
CA ASP A 141 -11.50 18.50 0.78
C ASP A 141 -10.59 17.45 1.44
N VAL A 142 -9.43 17.13 0.84
CA VAL A 142 -8.57 16.04 1.34
C VAL A 142 -7.68 16.46 2.52
N ASN A 143 -7.45 17.77 2.68
CA ASN A 143 -6.53 18.33 3.67
C ASN A 143 -7.25 19.00 4.86
N GLY A 144 -8.58 19.11 4.81
CA GLY A 144 -9.43 19.65 5.86
C GLY A 144 -9.44 21.18 5.95
N ASP A 145 -9.02 21.89 4.91
CA ASP A 145 -8.93 23.35 4.90
C ASP A 145 -10.14 24.07 4.29
N HIS A 146 -11.13 23.28 3.86
CA HIS A 146 -12.41 23.70 3.31
C HIS A 146 -12.31 24.43 1.96
N TYR A 147 -11.27 24.14 1.19
CA TYR A 147 -11.21 24.45 -0.24
C TYR A 147 -11.34 23.15 -1.04
N PRO A 148 -12.04 23.17 -2.20
CA PRO A 148 -12.15 21.99 -3.03
C PRO A 148 -10.80 21.63 -3.67
N ASP A 149 -10.35 20.40 -3.44
CA ASP A 149 -9.23 19.75 -4.12
C ASP A 149 -9.76 18.85 -5.26
N LEU A 150 -8.86 18.42 -6.15
CA LEU A 150 -9.20 17.54 -7.28
C LEU A 150 -8.34 16.28 -7.29
N TYR A 151 -8.99 15.13 -7.47
CA TYR A 151 -8.32 13.87 -7.79
C TYR A 151 -8.69 13.43 -9.21
N ILE A 152 -7.67 13.17 -10.04
CA ILE A 152 -7.81 12.79 -11.45
C ILE A 152 -7.25 11.40 -11.67
N SER A 153 -8.08 10.53 -12.24
CA SER A 153 -7.69 9.18 -12.65
C SER A 153 -7.24 9.14 -14.11
N ASN A 154 -6.03 8.62 -14.35
CA ASN A 154 -5.45 8.42 -15.67
C ASN A 154 -5.25 6.93 -15.99
N ASP A 155 -5.51 6.57 -17.25
CA ASP A 155 -5.22 5.24 -17.79
C ASP A 155 -3.75 5.10 -18.28
N PHE A 156 -3.35 3.86 -18.56
CA PHE A 156 -2.09 3.44 -19.18
C PHE A 156 -0.83 3.63 -18.33
N PHE A 157 -0.03 4.65 -18.66
CA PHE A 157 1.29 4.87 -18.07
C PHE A 157 1.42 6.26 -17.46
N GLU A 158 0.45 7.15 -17.70
CA GLU A 158 0.42 8.41 -16.99
C GLU A 158 -0.15 8.15 -15.60
N ARG A 159 0.40 8.85 -14.60
CA ARG A 159 -0.06 8.70 -13.22
C ARG A 159 -1.29 9.53 -12.96
N ASP A 160 -1.99 9.21 -11.88
CA ASP A 160 -3.06 10.04 -11.35
C ASP A 160 -2.53 11.41 -10.90
N TYR A 161 -3.44 12.36 -10.69
CA TYR A 161 -3.11 13.68 -10.17
C TYR A 161 -3.93 13.98 -8.93
N LEU A 162 -3.29 14.54 -7.90
CA LEU A 162 -3.96 15.15 -6.76
C LEU A 162 -3.60 16.64 -6.73
N TYR A 163 -4.55 17.50 -7.07
CA TYR A 163 -4.38 18.94 -7.08
C TYR A 163 -4.91 19.54 -5.78
N ILE A 164 -4.01 20.09 -4.98
CA ILE A 164 -4.34 20.79 -3.74
C ILE A 164 -4.56 22.27 -4.02
N ASN A 165 -5.71 22.80 -3.62
CA ASN A 165 -6.07 24.21 -3.83
C ASN A 165 -5.22 25.14 -2.95
N GLN A 166 -4.56 26.12 -3.57
CA GLN A 166 -3.63 27.04 -2.87
C GLN A 166 -4.32 28.31 -2.36
N LYS A 167 -5.67 28.39 -2.40
CA LYS A 167 -6.48 29.49 -1.84
C LYS A 167 -6.28 30.84 -2.50
N ASN A 168 -5.68 30.85 -3.68
CA ASN A 168 -5.32 32.04 -4.44
C ASN A 168 -5.70 31.93 -5.93
N GLY A 169 -6.61 31.01 -6.25
CA GLY A 169 -7.03 30.69 -7.62
C GLY A 169 -6.08 29.76 -8.38
N THR A 170 -5.11 29.13 -7.70
CA THR A 170 -4.18 28.16 -8.30
C THR A 170 -4.20 26.84 -7.54
N PHE A 171 -3.73 25.78 -8.20
CA PHE A 171 -3.54 24.46 -7.62
C PHE A 171 -2.06 24.09 -7.57
N LYS A 172 -1.71 23.18 -6.68
CA LYS A 172 -0.43 22.49 -6.66
C LYS A 172 -0.68 21.00 -6.83
N GLU A 173 -0.04 20.38 -7.81
CA GLU A 173 -0.10 18.93 -7.95
C GLU A 173 0.84 18.27 -6.92
N GLU A 174 0.30 17.38 -6.09
CA GLU A 174 0.98 16.83 -4.92
C GLU A 174 0.81 15.31 -4.75
N LEU A 175 0.36 14.54 -5.74
CA LEU A 175 0.09 13.10 -5.58
C LEU A 175 1.22 12.36 -4.85
N GLU A 176 2.46 12.52 -5.31
CA GLU A 176 3.65 11.83 -4.77
C GLU A 176 3.97 12.23 -3.32
N ASN A 177 3.46 13.37 -2.84
CA ASN A 177 3.58 13.76 -1.44
C ASN A 177 2.52 13.13 -0.55
N TRP A 178 1.40 12.64 -1.10
CA TRP A 178 0.26 12.17 -0.33
C TRP A 178 0.10 10.65 -0.33
N VAL A 179 0.45 9.96 -1.42
CA VAL A 179 0.31 8.50 -1.56
C VAL A 179 1.65 7.85 -1.89
N GLN A 180 1.89 6.59 -1.47
CA GLN A 180 3.14 5.87 -1.81
C GLN A 180 3.07 5.14 -3.16
N HIS A 181 1.88 4.72 -3.59
CA HIS A 181 1.64 4.12 -4.89
C HIS A 181 0.17 4.29 -5.32
N THR A 182 -0.13 4.06 -6.60
CA THR A 182 -1.48 4.14 -7.18
C THR A 182 -1.80 2.91 -8.03
N SER A 183 -3.06 2.81 -8.47
CA SER A 183 -3.46 1.94 -9.57
C SER A 183 -2.65 2.25 -10.84
N LEU A 184 -2.51 1.25 -11.72
CA LEU A 184 -1.79 1.37 -12.97
C LEU A 184 -2.68 1.93 -14.08
N ALA A 185 -3.92 1.46 -14.12
CA ALA A 185 -4.92 1.90 -15.07
C ALA A 185 -6.13 2.40 -14.29
N SER A 186 -6.03 3.62 -13.75
CA SER A 186 -7.11 4.21 -12.96
C SER A 186 -8.30 4.57 -13.88
N MET A 187 -9.38 3.78 -13.80
CA MET A 187 -10.54 3.91 -14.70
C MET A 187 -11.61 4.86 -14.14
N GLY A 188 -11.86 4.81 -12.84
CA GLY A 188 -12.81 5.67 -12.14
C GLY A 188 -12.34 5.92 -10.71
N ALA A 189 -12.78 7.03 -10.14
CA ALA A 189 -12.45 7.41 -8.77
C ALA A 189 -13.68 7.87 -8.00
N ASP A 190 -13.58 7.73 -6.68
CA ASP A 190 -14.54 8.28 -5.76
C ASP A 190 -13.87 8.67 -4.43
N LEU A 191 -14.47 9.64 -3.73
CA LEU A 191 -13.96 10.24 -2.50
C LEU A 191 -15.09 10.26 -1.46
N ALA A 192 -14.87 9.61 -0.32
CA ALA A 192 -15.84 9.52 0.77
C ALA A 192 -15.18 9.07 2.08
N ASP A 193 -15.79 9.43 3.21
CA ASP A 193 -15.40 8.97 4.55
C ASP A 193 -15.92 7.53 4.78
N ILE A 194 -15.05 6.53 4.60
CA ILE A 194 -15.45 5.11 4.64
C ILE A 194 -15.37 4.49 6.04
N ASN A 195 -14.67 5.13 6.96
CA ASN A 195 -14.43 4.64 8.32
C ASN A 195 -15.11 5.50 9.41
N ASN A 196 -15.90 6.51 8.99
CA ASN A 196 -16.65 7.44 9.83
C ASN A 196 -15.77 8.22 10.81
N ASP A 197 -14.60 8.65 10.34
CA ASP A 197 -13.66 9.45 11.12
C ASP A 197 -13.65 10.95 10.75
N GLY A 198 -14.49 11.32 9.77
CA GLY A 198 -14.72 12.69 9.34
C GLY A 198 -13.73 13.22 8.31
N TYR A 199 -12.83 12.38 7.80
CA TYR A 199 -11.91 12.68 6.70
C TYR A 199 -12.24 11.82 5.48
N PRO A 200 -12.10 12.36 4.26
CA PRO A 200 -12.38 11.59 3.07
C PRO A 200 -11.22 10.68 2.69
N ASP A 201 -11.56 9.47 2.26
CA ASP A 201 -10.71 8.45 1.67
C ASP A 201 -10.92 8.40 0.15
N ILE A 202 -9.94 7.87 -0.60
CA ILE A 202 -9.99 7.81 -2.07
C ILE A 202 -10.02 6.34 -2.50
N PHE A 203 -10.95 6.00 -3.39
CA PHE A 203 -10.96 4.70 -4.06
C PHE A 203 -10.81 4.87 -5.57
N THR A 204 -9.91 4.12 -6.18
CA THR A 204 -9.69 4.06 -7.63
C THR A 204 -9.84 2.64 -8.16
N THR A 205 -10.43 2.50 -9.34
CA THR A 205 -10.61 1.21 -10.01
C THR A 205 -9.50 0.93 -11.02
N ASP A 206 -9.18 -0.35 -11.18
CA ASP A 206 -8.24 -0.92 -12.16
C ASP A 206 -8.89 -2.16 -12.82
N MET A 207 -8.17 -2.86 -13.68
CA MET A 207 -8.65 -3.98 -14.48
C MET A 207 -8.25 -5.36 -13.92
N LEU A 208 -7.78 -5.45 -12.67
CA LEU A 208 -7.35 -6.71 -12.04
C LEU A 208 -8.55 -7.65 -11.76
N PRO A 209 -8.62 -8.85 -12.36
CA PRO A 209 -9.71 -9.79 -12.10
C PRO A 209 -9.63 -10.43 -10.71
N SER A 210 -10.79 -10.56 -10.05
CA SER A 210 -10.90 -11.30 -8.77
C SER A 210 -10.97 -12.82 -8.98
N ASP A 211 -11.45 -13.26 -10.14
CA ASP A 211 -11.59 -14.68 -10.49
C ASP A 211 -10.28 -15.24 -11.05
N GLU A 212 -9.87 -16.42 -10.58
CA GLU A 212 -8.60 -17.04 -10.94
C GLU A 212 -8.50 -17.38 -12.44
N TYR A 213 -9.61 -17.79 -13.04
CA TYR A 213 -9.63 -18.12 -14.47
C TYR A 213 -9.44 -16.85 -15.30
N ARG A 214 -10.20 -15.78 -15.02
CA ARG A 214 -10.05 -14.51 -15.74
C ARG A 214 -8.70 -13.85 -15.50
N LEU A 215 -8.16 -13.90 -14.27
CA LEU A 215 -6.81 -13.43 -13.96
C LEU A 215 -5.78 -14.07 -14.91
N LYS A 216 -5.87 -15.38 -15.11
CA LYS A 216 -4.93 -16.13 -15.97
C LYS A 216 -5.17 -16.00 -17.47
N THR A 217 -6.35 -15.57 -17.91
CA THR A 217 -6.67 -15.45 -19.34
C THR A 217 -6.68 -14.02 -19.87
N THR A 218 -6.74 -13.01 -18.99
CA THR A 218 -6.90 -11.61 -19.39
C THR A 218 -5.86 -10.66 -18.82
N SER A 219 -5.04 -11.08 -17.85
CA SER A 219 -4.04 -10.20 -17.23
C SER A 219 -2.63 -10.43 -17.77
N SER A 220 -1.80 -9.39 -17.64
CA SER A 220 -0.36 -9.43 -17.83
C SER A 220 0.25 -8.34 -16.96
N PHE A 221 1.13 -8.70 -16.03
CA PHE A 221 1.82 -7.74 -15.18
C PHE A 221 3.04 -7.14 -15.89
N ASP A 222 3.41 -5.91 -15.54
CA ASP A 222 4.71 -5.37 -15.90
C ASP A 222 5.83 -6.26 -15.34
N ASN A 223 6.87 -6.50 -16.13
CA ASN A 223 8.11 -7.04 -15.60
C ASN A 223 8.90 -5.92 -14.90
N TYR A 224 9.92 -6.32 -14.13
CA TYR A 224 10.74 -5.37 -13.36
C TYR A 224 11.35 -4.27 -14.25
N ASP A 225 11.84 -4.60 -15.45
CA ASP A 225 12.49 -3.64 -16.36
C ASP A 225 11.52 -2.56 -16.84
N THR A 226 10.32 -2.96 -17.26
CA THR A 226 9.27 -2.02 -17.71
C THR A 226 8.85 -1.12 -16.56
N TYR A 227 8.64 -1.69 -15.37
CA TYR A 227 8.30 -0.93 -14.17
C TYR A 227 9.38 0.10 -13.82
N GLN A 228 10.64 -0.33 -13.72
CA GLN A 228 11.77 0.56 -13.42
C GLN A 228 11.97 1.62 -14.50
N TYR A 229 11.74 1.28 -15.77
CA TYR A 229 11.82 2.23 -16.86
C TYR A 229 10.74 3.32 -16.72
N LYS A 230 9.48 2.97 -16.46
CA LYS A 230 8.39 3.93 -16.21
C LYS A 230 8.70 4.82 -15.01
N LEU A 231 9.19 4.24 -13.91
CA LEU A 231 9.58 4.99 -12.72
C LEU A 231 10.67 6.02 -13.04
N LYS A 232 11.72 5.63 -13.78
CA LYS A 232 12.80 6.52 -14.22
C LYS A 232 12.33 7.63 -15.17
N GLN A 233 11.22 7.43 -15.89
CA GLN A 233 10.60 8.47 -16.71
C GLN A 233 9.71 9.44 -15.89
N GLY A 234 9.45 9.16 -14.60
CA GLY A 234 8.66 10.02 -13.73
C GLY A 234 7.16 9.73 -13.75
N PHE A 235 6.78 8.47 -13.97
CA PHE A 235 5.38 8.00 -13.87
C PHE A 235 5.02 7.39 -12.51
N TYR A 236 5.91 7.51 -11.53
CA TYR A 236 5.69 7.10 -10.14
C TYR A 236 5.41 5.59 -9.97
N HIS A 237 5.04 5.17 -8.77
CA HIS A 237 4.76 3.77 -8.44
C HIS A 237 3.32 3.41 -8.79
N GLN A 238 3.14 2.76 -9.94
CA GLN A 238 1.86 2.31 -10.47
C GLN A 238 1.76 0.79 -10.47
N LEU A 239 0.68 0.22 -9.93
CA LEU A 239 0.49 -1.22 -9.77
C LEU A 239 -0.89 -1.66 -10.27
N GLN A 240 -0.97 -2.80 -10.96
CA GLN A 240 -2.22 -3.30 -11.54
C GLN A 240 -3.15 -3.86 -10.44
N GLN A 241 -3.90 -2.98 -9.79
CA GLN A 241 -4.88 -3.26 -8.74
C GLN A 241 -5.74 -2.02 -8.49
N ASN A 242 -6.96 -2.19 -7.97
CA ASN A 242 -7.68 -1.06 -7.38
C ASN A 242 -6.88 -0.51 -6.20
N ALA A 243 -6.96 0.79 -5.92
CA ALA A 243 -6.35 1.38 -4.74
C ALA A 243 -7.42 1.93 -3.79
N LEU A 244 -7.26 1.66 -2.49
CA LEU A 244 -8.06 2.27 -1.43
C LEU A 244 -7.13 3.03 -0.49
N GLN A 245 -7.08 4.35 -0.68
CA GLN A 245 -6.23 5.30 0.03
C GLN A 245 -6.99 5.86 1.23
N VAL A 246 -6.61 5.44 2.44
CA VAL A 246 -7.24 5.84 3.70
C VAL A 246 -6.52 7.03 4.31
N ASN A 247 -7.21 8.12 4.63
CA ASN A 247 -6.60 9.35 5.10
C ASN A 247 -6.01 9.18 6.51
N ASN A 248 -4.71 9.44 6.66
CA ASN A 248 -4.03 9.26 7.95
C ASN A 248 -4.15 10.49 8.89
N LYS A 249 -4.87 11.54 8.47
CA LYS A 249 -5.09 12.80 9.21
C LYS A 249 -3.84 13.63 9.47
N ASN A 250 -2.76 13.33 8.76
CA ASN A 250 -1.46 13.98 8.86
C ASN A 250 -0.85 14.23 7.46
N GLY A 251 -1.70 14.51 6.46
CA GLY A 251 -1.27 14.87 5.11
C GLY A 251 -0.76 13.71 4.27
N LYS A 252 -1.12 12.46 4.59
CA LYS A 252 -0.81 11.26 3.80
C LYS A 252 -2.01 10.32 3.74
N PHE A 253 -1.95 9.36 2.81
CA PHE A 253 -2.85 8.22 2.74
C PHE A 253 -2.12 6.89 3.00
N LEU A 254 -2.88 5.95 3.55
CA LEU A 254 -2.54 4.55 3.76
C LEU A 254 -3.23 3.72 2.68
N GLU A 255 -2.47 3.09 1.79
CA GLU A 255 -3.08 2.16 0.83
C GLU A 255 -3.48 0.86 1.55
N SER A 256 -4.71 0.38 1.31
CA SER A 256 -5.31 -0.73 2.06
C SER A 256 -6.09 -1.74 1.22
N SER A 257 -6.09 -1.66 -0.12
CA SER A 257 -7.06 -2.39 -0.95
C SER A 257 -6.99 -3.92 -0.79
N HIS A 258 -5.80 -4.49 -0.60
CA HIS A 258 -5.64 -5.91 -0.33
C HIS A 258 -6.17 -6.26 1.06
N PHE A 259 -5.81 -5.52 2.09
CA PHE A 259 -6.33 -5.71 3.44
C PHE A 259 -7.87 -5.66 3.44
N SER A 260 -8.41 -4.65 2.76
CA SER A 260 -9.82 -4.31 2.72
C SER A 260 -10.65 -5.26 1.86
N GLY A 261 -10.02 -6.05 0.99
CA GLY A 261 -10.70 -7.03 0.15
C GLY A 261 -11.26 -6.46 -1.16
N VAL A 262 -10.84 -5.26 -1.54
CA VAL A 262 -11.36 -4.51 -2.71
C VAL A 262 -10.34 -4.30 -3.82
N SER A 263 -9.14 -4.90 -3.73
CA SER A 263 -8.03 -4.74 -4.69
C SER A 263 -8.31 -5.22 -6.12
N ALA A 264 -9.35 -6.04 -6.33
CA ALA A 264 -9.63 -6.66 -7.62
C ALA A 264 -11.13 -6.71 -7.93
N SER A 265 -11.53 -6.19 -9.09
CA SER A 265 -12.93 -6.16 -9.54
C SER A 265 -13.14 -6.55 -11.01
N ASP A 266 -12.11 -7.02 -11.72
CA ASP A 266 -12.12 -7.28 -13.19
C ASP A 266 -12.11 -5.98 -14.00
N TRP A 267 -12.51 -6.00 -15.28
CA TRP A 267 -12.57 -4.81 -16.13
C TRP A 267 -13.55 -3.77 -15.58
N SER A 268 -13.03 -2.89 -14.73
CA SER A 268 -13.81 -1.94 -13.95
C SER A 268 -13.91 -0.59 -14.67
N TRP A 269 -14.99 0.12 -14.41
CA TRP A 269 -15.20 1.50 -14.86
C TRP A 269 -15.53 2.37 -13.64
N GLY A 270 -16.77 2.88 -13.52
CA GLY A 270 -17.18 3.72 -12.41
C GLY A 270 -17.24 2.98 -11.07
N ALA A 271 -16.67 3.61 -10.05
CA ALA A 271 -16.88 3.28 -8.65
C ALA A 271 -17.80 4.31 -7.99
N LEU A 272 -18.70 3.84 -7.12
CA LEU A 272 -19.55 4.69 -6.30
C LEU A 272 -19.51 4.22 -4.85
N ILE A 273 -19.26 5.15 -3.94
CA ILE A 273 -19.29 4.93 -2.50
C ILE A 273 -20.58 5.53 -1.94
N PHE A 274 -21.41 4.70 -1.31
CA PHE A 274 -22.66 5.09 -0.65
C PHE A 274 -23.14 4.03 0.36
N ASP A 275 -24.02 4.40 1.29
CA ASP A 275 -24.59 3.46 2.27
C ASP A 275 -25.80 2.77 1.64
N ALA A 276 -25.65 1.49 1.27
CA ALA A 276 -26.67 0.79 0.48
C ALA A 276 -27.76 0.16 1.35
N ASP A 277 -27.51 -0.09 2.63
CA ASP A 277 -28.45 -0.78 3.52
C ASP A 277 -28.83 0.02 4.79
N ASN A 278 -28.42 1.30 4.81
CA ASN A 278 -28.62 2.28 5.86
C ASN A 278 -28.02 1.89 7.21
N ASP A 279 -27.01 1.01 7.26
CA ASP A 279 -26.36 0.59 8.51
C ASP A 279 -25.38 1.64 9.09
N GLY A 280 -25.13 2.71 8.32
CA GLY A 280 -24.25 3.82 8.67
C GLY A 280 -22.81 3.59 8.23
N GLN A 281 -22.51 2.54 7.47
CA GLN A 281 -21.23 2.35 6.80
C GLN A 281 -21.37 2.66 5.30
N GLN A 282 -20.29 3.14 4.67
CA GLN A 282 -20.26 3.36 3.24
C GLN A 282 -19.82 2.09 2.51
N ASP A 283 -20.69 1.54 1.66
CA ASP A 283 -20.42 0.43 0.75
C ASP A 283 -19.82 0.94 -0.56
N LEU A 284 -19.29 0.01 -1.37
CA LEU A 284 -18.67 0.31 -2.65
C LEU A 284 -19.33 -0.51 -3.78
N TYR A 285 -19.84 0.18 -4.79
CA TYR A 285 -20.33 -0.42 -6.03
C TYR A 285 -19.37 -0.15 -7.19
N VAL A 286 -19.05 -1.18 -7.99
CA VAL A 286 -18.17 -1.06 -9.15
C VAL A 286 -18.85 -1.60 -10.41
N CYS A 287 -18.97 -0.74 -11.42
CA CYS A 287 -19.41 -1.11 -12.76
C CYS A 287 -18.34 -1.91 -13.50
N ASN A 288 -18.74 -3.02 -14.11
CA ASN A 288 -17.83 -3.95 -14.78
C ASN A 288 -18.28 -4.34 -16.18
N GLY A 289 -17.26 -4.63 -16.99
CA GLY A 289 -17.38 -5.30 -18.27
C GLY A 289 -17.02 -4.41 -19.44
N ILE A 290 -16.49 -5.04 -20.48
CA ILE A 290 -16.23 -4.43 -21.78
C ILE A 290 -16.88 -5.29 -22.86
N TYR A 291 -17.53 -4.65 -23.83
CA TYR A 291 -18.28 -5.39 -24.85
C TYR A 291 -17.41 -6.38 -25.64
N LYS A 292 -16.12 -6.07 -25.81
CA LYS A 292 -15.12 -6.93 -26.45
C LYS A 292 -13.87 -7.01 -25.58
N ASP A 293 -13.48 -8.23 -25.20
CA ASP A 293 -12.29 -8.48 -24.37
C ASP A 293 -11.01 -8.26 -25.20
N VAL A 294 -10.55 -7.01 -25.23
CA VAL A 294 -9.34 -6.61 -25.98
C VAL A 294 -8.04 -7.14 -25.34
N ILE A 295 -8.09 -7.52 -24.07
CA ILE A 295 -6.96 -8.04 -23.28
C ILE A 295 -6.93 -9.57 -23.17
N ASP A 296 -7.82 -10.29 -23.88
CA ASP A 296 -7.76 -11.76 -23.91
C ASP A 296 -6.41 -12.23 -24.47
N GLN A 297 -5.68 -12.99 -23.65
CA GLN A 297 -4.28 -13.32 -23.93
C GLN A 297 -4.15 -14.34 -25.08
N ASP A 298 -5.14 -15.21 -25.29
CA ASP A 298 -5.14 -16.13 -26.44
C ASP A 298 -5.45 -15.38 -27.75
N PHE A 299 -6.36 -14.41 -27.71
CA PHE A 299 -6.60 -13.49 -28.83
C PHE A 299 -5.34 -12.71 -29.21
N ILE A 300 -4.63 -12.16 -28.23
CA ILE A 300 -3.37 -11.44 -28.44
C ILE A 300 -2.31 -12.36 -29.05
N ASP A 301 -2.06 -13.52 -28.43
CA ASP A 301 -1.00 -14.45 -28.83
C ASP A 301 -1.21 -15.02 -30.25
N PHE A 302 -2.44 -15.43 -30.59
CA PHE A 302 -2.71 -16.22 -31.81
C PHE A 302 -3.40 -15.47 -32.94
N PHE A 303 -4.11 -14.38 -32.67
CA PHE A 303 -4.90 -13.68 -33.69
C PHE A 303 -4.36 -12.28 -33.98
N ALA A 304 -4.15 -11.45 -32.95
CA ALA A 304 -3.68 -10.09 -33.13
C ALA A 304 -2.26 -10.05 -33.72
N ASN A 305 -1.32 -10.81 -33.15
CA ASN A 305 0.07 -10.87 -33.60
C ASN A 305 0.19 -11.35 -35.06
N ASP A 306 -0.52 -12.43 -35.42
CA ASP A 306 -0.58 -12.96 -36.78
C ASP A 306 -1.11 -11.94 -37.79
N MET A 307 -2.12 -11.17 -37.40
CA MET A 307 -2.70 -10.12 -38.25
C MET A 307 -1.76 -8.91 -38.38
N TYR A 308 -1.12 -8.47 -37.30
CA TYR A 308 -0.10 -7.42 -37.36
C TYR A 308 1.08 -7.82 -38.25
N GLN A 309 1.57 -9.06 -38.11
CA GLN A 309 2.63 -9.58 -38.97
C GLN A 309 2.20 -9.65 -40.44
N LYS A 310 0.96 -10.11 -40.72
CA LYS A 310 0.41 -10.14 -42.09
C LYS A 310 0.27 -8.74 -42.67
N MET A 311 -0.28 -7.77 -41.92
CA MET A 311 -0.40 -6.38 -42.38
C MET A 311 0.97 -5.74 -42.63
N ALA A 312 1.95 -5.99 -41.77
CA ALA A 312 3.33 -5.53 -41.96
C ALA A 312 3.99 -6.17 -43.20
N SER A 313 3.67 -7.44 -43.49
CA SER A 313 4.27 -8.20 -44.60
C SER A 313 3.57 -7.98 -45.94
N SER A 314 2.25 -7.74 -45.96
CA SER A 314 1.45 -7.58 -47.18
C SER A 314 1.21 -6.12 -47.58
N GLY A 315 1.31 -5.18 -46.63
CA GLY A 315 0.95 -3.77 -46.83
C GLY A 315 -0.56 -3.51 -46.94
N GLU A 316 -1.40 -4.55 -46.88
CA GLU A 316 -2.86 -4.43 -46.92
C GLU A 316 -3.42 -4.19 -45.51
N LYS A 317 -4.16 -3.09 -45.34
CA LYS A 317 -4.88 -2.83 -44.08
C LYS A 317 -6.12 -3.72 -44.03
N THR A 318 -6.16 -4.64 -43.08
CA THR A 318 -7.38 -5.42 -42.79
C THR A 318 -8.45 -4.48 -42.23
N SER A 319 -9.73 -4.73 -42.51
CA SER A 319 -10.79 -3.90 -41.92
C SER A 319 -10.83 -4.10 -40.40
N MET A 320 -10.90 -3.00 -39.64
CA MET A 320 -10.98 -3.05 -38.16
C MET A 320 -12.14 -3.94 -37.69
N GLN A 321 -13.23 -4.00 -38.45
CA GLN A 321 -14.37 -4.87 -38.15
C GLN A 321 -13.99 -6.35 -38.08
N GLN A 322 -13.15 -6.86 -38.99
CA GLN A 322 -12.73 -8.26 -38.98
C GLN A 322 -11.88 -8.63 -37.76
N ILE A 323 -11.18 -7.65 -37.16
CA ILE A 323 -10.42 -7.85 -35.91
C ILE A 323 -11.41 -7.89 -34.73
N VAL A 324 -12.32 -6.91 -34.67
CA VAL A 324 -13.36 -6.82 -33.62
C VAL A 324 -14.28 -8.05 -33.60
N ASP A 325 -14.59 -8.62 -34.77
CA ASP A 325 -15.43 -9.81 -34.90
C ASP A 325 -14.78 -11.07 -34.29
N LYS A 326 -13.44 -11.10 -34.18
CA LYS A 326 -12.69 -12.22 -33.58
C LYS A 326 -12.46 -12.08 -32.08
N MET A 327 -12.66 -10.89 -31.52
CA MET A 327 -12.51 -10.66 -30.09
C MET A 327 -13.63 -11.36 -29.32
N PRO A 328 -13.31 -12.09 -28.23
CA PRO A 328 -14.30 -12.60 -27.30
C PRO A 328 -15.19 -11.48 -26.74
N SER A 329 -16.39 -11.87 -26.33
CA SER A 329 -17.38 -10.98 -25.72
C SER A 329 -18.02 -11.72 -24.56
N VAL A 330 -17.59 -11.40 -23.34
CA VAL A 330 -18.07 -12.05 -22.12
C VAL A 330 -18.62 -11.00 -21.17
N ALA A 331 -19.94 -10.98 -20.99
CA ALA A 331 -20.57 -10.15 -19.97
C ALA A 331 -20.21 -10.68 -18.58
N ILE A 332 -19.91 -9.78 -17.65
CA ILE A 332 -19.47 -10.12 -16.28
C ILE A 332 -20.35 -9.42 -15.24
N LYS A 333 -20.29 -9.88 -13.98
CA LYS A 333 -21.05 -9.26 -12.90
C LYS A 333 -20.37 -7.97 -12.44
N ASN A 334 -21.19 -6.97 -12.09
CA ASN A 334 -20.74 -5.83 -11.30
C ASN A 334 -20.34 -6.30 -9.88
N LYS A 335 -19.48 -5.54 -9.20
CA LYS A 335 -19.11 -5.81 -7.81
C LYS A 335 -19.89 -4.93 -6.85
N PHE A 336 -20.28 -5.49 -5.71
CA PHE A 336 -20.88 -4.76 -4.61
C PHE A 336 -20.18 -5.17 -3.33
N PHE A 337 -19.28 -4.33 -2.85
CA PHE A 337 -18.49 -4.56 -1.66
C PHE A 337 -19.21 -3.93 -0.46
N ARG A 338 -19.80 -4.78 0.38
CA ARG A 338 -20.40 -4.34 1.64
C ARG A 338 -19.32 -4.04 2.67
N ASN A 339 -19.38 -2.88 3.31
CA ASN A 339 -18.49 -2.47 4.38
C ASN A 339 -18.89 -3.13 5.71
N ASN A 340 -18.00 -3.94 6.27
CA ASN A 340 -18.22 -4.65 7.53
C ASN A 340 -17.63 -3.89 8.74
N GLY A 341 -17.11 -2.68 8.53
CA GLY A 341 -16.32 -1.93 9.50
C GLY A 341 -14.85 -2.38 9.56
N GLY A 342 -14.01 -1.58 10.23
CA GLY A 342 -12.58 -1.87 10.38
C GLY A 342 -11.85 -1.98 9.03
N LEU A 343 -12.27 -1.20 8.04
CA LEU A 343 -11.79 -1.23 6.65
C LEU A 343 -12.00 -2.57 5.92
N LYS A 344 -12.74 -3.53 6.47
CA LYS A 344 -12.98 -4.82 5.80
C LYS A 344 -14.26 -4.80 4.98
N PHE A 345 -14.16 -5.22 3.73
CA PHE A 345 -15.30 -5.37 2.84
C PHE A 345 -15.51 -6.83 2.43
N SER A 346 -16.76 -7.17 2.10
CA SER A 346 -17.14 -8.46 1.52
C SER A 346 -17.91 -8.25 0.23
N ASP A 347 -17.60 -9.02 -0.81
CA ASP A 347 -18.40 -9.03 -2.04
C ASP A 347 -19.80 -9.61 -1.75
N ALA A 348 -20.77 -8.70 -1.60
CA ALA A 348 -22.17 -8.97 -1.30
C ALA A 348 -23.05 -8.94 -2.56
N GLY A 349 -22.47 -8.85 -3.76
CA GLY A 349 -23.21 -8.65 -5.01
C GLY A 349 -24.38 -9.63 -5.17
N ASP A 350 -24.15 -10.93 -5.05
CA ASP A 350 -25.23 -11.93 -5.16
C ASP A 350 -26.28 -11.81 -4.04
N ALA A 351 -25.85 -11.51 -2.81
CA ALA A 351 -26.76 -11.35 -1.67
C ALA A 351 -27.65 -10.10 -1.80
N PHE A 352 -27.13 -9.04 -2.42
CA PHE A 352 -27.85 -7.80 -2.71
C PHE A 352 -28.63 -7.86 -4.05
N GLY A 353 -28.57 -8.98 -4.77
CA GLY A 353 -29.33 -9.18 -6.02
C GLY A 353 -28.61 -8.78 -7.31
N PHE A 354 -27.31 -8.43 -7.26
CA PHE A 354 -26.47 -8.04 -8.39
C PHE A 354 -25.82 -9.22 -9.12
N SER A 355 -26.58 -10.30 -9.34
CA SER A 355 -26.08 -11.51 -10.01
C SER A 355 -26.11 -11.45 -11.55
N GLN A 356 -26.79 -10.44 -12.11
CA GLN A 356 -26.92 -10.26 -13.56
C GLN A 356 -25.59 -9.78 -14.16
N THR A 357 -25.17 -10.44 -15.25
CA THR A 357 -24.00 -10.03 -16.00
C THR A 357 -24.34 -8.95 -17.03
N SER A 358 -23.39 -8.03 -17.25
CA SER A 358 -23.56 -6.88 -18.14
C SER A 358 -22.21 -6.37 -18.69
N PHE A 359 -22.30 -5.30 -19.46
CA PHE A 359 -21.19 -4.47 -19.89
C PHE A 359 -21.41 -3.06 -19.31
N SER A 360 -21.36 -2.94 -17.99
CA SER A 360 -21.69 -1.70 -17.29
C SER A 360 -20.50 -0.75 -17.27
N ASN A 361 -20.73 0.56 -17.41
CA ASN A 361 -19.67 1.57 -17.37
C ASN A 361 -19.87 2.67 -16.32
N GLY A 362 -21.10 3.18 -16.16
CA GLY A 362 -21.44 4.22 -15.20
C GLY A 362 -22.71 3.88 -14.42
N ALA A 363 -22.90 4.53 -13.28
CA ALA A 363 -24.07 4.35 -12.42
C ALA A 363 -24.41 5.63 -11.66
N ALA A 364 -25.61 5.71 -11.13
CA ALA A 364 -26.03 6.76 -10.24
C ALA A 364 -26.95 6.18 -9.17
N TYR A 365 -26.88 6.70 -7.95
CA TYR A 365 -27.81 6.36 -6.89
C TYR A 365 -28.66 7.56 -6.49
N ALA A 366 -29.89 7.30 -6.06
CA ALA A 366 -30.86 8.29 -5.60
C ALA A 366 -31.97 7.58 -4.81
N ASP A 367 -32.61 8.28 -3.89
CA ASP A 367 -33.84 7.78 -3.24
C ASP A 367 -35.04 8.19 -4.13
N LEU A 368 -35.37 7.33 -5.11
CA LEU A 368 -36.27 7.66 -6.23
C LEU A 368 -37.73 7.70 -5.81
N ASP A 369 -38.13 6.86 -4.86
CA ASP A 369 -39.51 6.78 -4.36
C ASP A 369 -39.72 7.50 -3.01
N ASN A 370 -38.66 8.08 -2.45
CA ASN A 370 -38.65 8.87 -1.21
C ASN A 370 -38.97 8.03 0.05
N ASP A 371 -38.58 6.77 0.08
CA ASP A 371 -38.73 5.89 1.24
C ASP A 371 -37.51 5.89 2.18
N GLY A 372 -36.39 6.49 1.74
CA GLY A 372 -35.20 6.71 2.56
C GLY A 372 -34.12 5.63 2.44
N ASP A 373 -34.23 4.70 1.50
CA ASP A 373 -33.08 3.97 0.97
C ASP A 373 -32.67 4.45 -0.43
N LEU A 374 -31.42 4.16 -0.82
CA LEU A 374 -30.86 4.62 -2.08
C LEU A 374 -31.04 3.54 -3.14
N ASP A 375 -31.84 3.84 -4.16
CA ASP A 375 -31.96 3.07 -5.39
C ASP A 375 -30.73 3.23 -6.28
N LEU A 376 -30.53 2.30 -7.22
CA LEU A 376 -29.39 2.32 -8.13
C LEU A 376 -29.80 2.23 -9.59
N ILE A 377 -29.27 3.13 -10.41
CA ILE A 377 -29.40 3.14 -11.86
C ILE A 377 -28.04 2.80 -12.46
N VAL A 378 -27.99 1.81 -13.36
CA VAL A 378 -26.75 1.33 -13.99
C VAL A 378 -26.85 1.47 -15.50
N ASN A 379 -25.89 2.16 -16.09
CA ASN A 379 -25.77 2.27 -17.53
C ASN A 379 -25.00 1.08 -18.11
N ASN A 380 -25.51 0.52 -19.21
CA ASN A 380 -24.93 -0.63 -19.87
C ASN A 380 -24.65 -0.35 -21.35
N VAL A 381 -23.47 -0.74 -21.81
CA VAL A 381 -23.08 -0.64 -23.20
C VAL A 381 -23.81 -1.69 -24.03
N ASN A 382 -24.49 -1.26 -25.11
CA ASN A 382 -25.26 -2.12 -26.02
C ASN A 382 -26.35 -2.97 -25.35
N MET A 383 -26.83 -2.54 -24.18
CA MET A 383 -27.89 -3.21 -23.41
C MET A 383 -28.79 -2.16 -22.76
N PRO A 384 -30.04 -2.50 -22.39
CA PRO A 384 -30.87 -1.61 -21.58
C PRO A 384 -30.21 -1.28 -20.24
N SER A 385 -30.42 -0.07 -19.73
CA SER A 385 -30.03 0.33 -18.38
C SER A 385 -30.77 -0.51 -17.33
N PHE A 386 -30.12 -0.75 -16.20
CA PHE A 386 -30.76 -1.39 -15.04
C PHE A 386 -31.26 -0.33 -14.06
N VAL A 387 -32.41 -0.58 -13.46
CA VAL A 387 -32.97 0.23 -12.37
C VAL A 387 -33.30 -0.73 -11.25
N TYR A 388 -32.56 -0.63 -10.15
CA TYR A 388 -32.72 -1.45 -8.97
C TYR A 388 -33.49 -0.65 -7.93
N LYS A 389 -34.67 -1.16 -7.56
CA LYS A 389 -35.38 -0.67 -6.38
C LYS A 389 -34.70 -1.26 -5.14
N ASN A 390 -34.24 -0.41 -4.24
CA ASN A 390 -33.75 -0.82 -2.94
C ASN A 390 -34.96 -1.06 -2.00
N ASN A 391 -34.82 -2.02 -1.08
CA ASN A 391 -35.88 -2.36 -0.11
C ASN A 391 -35.28 -2.46 1.31
N ALA A 392 -34.09 -1.91 1.52
CA ALA A 392 -33.38 -1.96 2.79
C ALA A 392 -34.20 -1.35 3.92
N GLN A 393 -34.97 -0.28 3.67
CA GLN A 393 -35.83 0.31 4.70
C GLN A 393 -36.95 -0.62 5.14
N GLU A 394 -37.58 -1.34 4.20
CA GLU A 394 -38.64 -2.30 4.51
C GLU A 394 -38.09 -3.52 5.29
N ILE A 395 -36.89 -3.97 4.92
CA ILE A 395 -36.25 -5.19 5.46
C ILE A 395 -35.56 -4.92 6.81
N ASN A 396 -34.67 -3.94 6.86
CA ASN A 396 -33.76 -3.70 8.00
C ASN A 396 -34.35 -2.74 9.02
N LYS A 397 -35.25 -1.85 8.58
CA LYS A 397 -35.84 -0.75 9.38
C LYS A 397 -34.77 0.08 10.07
N ASN A 398 -33.67 0.33 9.36
CA ASN A 398 -32.57 1.13 9.87
C ASN A 398 -32.95 2.61 9.87
N ASN A 399 -32.43 3.35 10.84
CA ASN A 399 -32.67 4.79 10.90
C ASN A 399 -31.79 5.51 9.87
N PHE A 400 -32.23 6.67 9.44
CA PHE A 400 -31.47 7.52 8.52
C PHE A 400 -31.73 9.01 8.80
N VAL A 401 -30.85 9.86 8.28
CA VAL A 401 -31.07 11.30 8.14
C VAL A 401 -31.15 11.61 6.64
N SER A 402 -32.21 12.30 6.22
CA SER A 402 -32.40 12.74 4.84
C SER A 402 -32.42 14.26 4.78
N VAL A 403 -31.45 14.84 4.08
CA VAL A 403 -31.21 16.28 4.06
C VAL A 403 -31.02 16.74 2.62
N GLN A 404 -31.68 17.85 2.27
CA GLN A 404 -31.35 18.63 1.09
C GLN A 404 -30.94 20.02 1.56
N LEU A 405 -29.82 20.51 1.01
CA LEU A 405 -29.36 21.86 1.27
C LEU A 405 -29.88 22.79 0.17
N LYS A 406 -30.26 23.99 0.57
CA LYS A 406 -30.51 25.12 -0.34
C LYS A 406 -29.46 26.18 -0.05
N GLY A 407 -28.55 26.35 -1.01
CA GLY A 407 -27.41 27.25 -0.94
C GLY A 407 -27.78 28.71 -1.13
N ASN A 408 -26.77 29.52 -1.42
CA ASN A 408 -26.88 30.97 -1.62
C ASN A 408 -26.32 31.38 -2.99
N GLN A 409 -26.52 32.65 -3.35
CA GLN A 409 -25.99 33.24 -4.57
C GLN A 409 -26.34 32.38 -5.81
N LYS A 410 -25.35 32.00 -6.64
CA LYS A 410 -25.59 31.16 -7.82
C LYS A 410 -25.35 29.67 -7.55
N ASN A 411 -24.75 29.31 -6.41
CA ASN A 411 -24.61 27.92 -5.97
C ASN A 411 -25.87 27.46 -5.17
N THR A 412 -27.02 27.40 -5.86
CA THR A 412 -28.33 27.17 -5.21
C THR A 412 -28.47 25.76 -4.60
N PHE A 413 -27.71 24.79 -5.09
CA PHE A 413 -27.65 23.40 -4.60
C PHE A 413 -26.55 23.16 -3.56
N ALA A 414 -25.83 24.20 -3.15
CA ALA A 414 -24.80 24.15 -2.11
C ALA A 414 -23.65 23.15 -2.38
N ILE A 415 -23.24 23.01 -3.64
CA ILE A 415 -22.10 22.17 -4.07
C ILE A 415 -20.85 22.59 -3.29
N GLY A 416 -20.09 21.61 -2.82
CA GLY A 416 -18.89 21.82 -1.98
C GLY A 416 -19.21 22.02 -0.49
N SER A 417 -20.47 21.93 -0.06
CA SER A 417 -20.82 21.92 1.36
C SER A 417 -20.65 20.53 1.96
N THR A 418 -20.26 20.46 3.24
CA THR A 418 -20.09 19.21 4.00
C THR A 418 -21.13 19.10 5.11
N ILE A 419 -21.74 17.91 5.25
CA ILE A 419 -22.60 17.54 6.37
C ILE A 419 -21.82 16.58 7.27
N LYS A 420 -21.64 16.94 8.55
CA LYS A 420 -21.05 16.08 9.58
C LYS A 420 -22.09 15.71 10.63
N LEU A 421 -22.30 14.41 10.86
CA LEU A 421 -23.10 13.89 11.97
C LEU A 421 -22.19 13.36 13.07
N PHE A 422 -22.49 13.72 14.31
CA PHE A 422 -21.79 13.24 15.49
C PHE A 422 -22.65 12.19 16.18
N ALA A 423 -22.13 10.96 16.28
CA ALA A 423 -22.81 9.82 16.89
C ALA A 423 -21.84 9.07 17.81
N GLY A 424 -21.78 9.45 19.09
CA GLY A 424 -20.82 8.89 20.02
C GLY A 424 -19.38 9.28 19.65
N ASN A 425 -18.56 8.30 19.27
CA ASN A 425 -17.16 8.51 18.89
C ASN A 425 -16.96 8.62 17.36
N GLU A 426 -18.02 8.42 16.57
CA GLU A 426 -17.98 8.51 15.11
C GLU A 426 -18.33 9.93 14.64
N VAL A 427 -17.68 10.34 13.55
CA VAL A 427 -18.02 11.55 12.80
C VAL A 427 -18.32 11.13 11.38
N ILE A 428 -19.60 11.02 11.03
CA ILE A 428 -20.02 10.60 9.70
C ILE A 428 -20.05 11.85 8.80
N SER A 429 -19.19 11.91 7.78
CA SER A 429 -19.07 13.06 6.88
C SER A 429 -19.60 12.77 5.47
N ARG A 430 -20.39 13.67 4.89
CA ARG A 430 -20.81 13.64 3.47
C ARG A 430 -20.63 14.99 2.82
N GLU A 431 -20.00 15.01 1.66
CA GLU A 431 -19.83 16.21 0.85
C GLU A 431 -20.82 16.24 -0.31
N ILE A 432 -21.34 17.41 -0.65
CA ILE A 432 -22.28 17.58 -1.77
C ILE A 432 -21.48 17.83 -3.05
N ILE A 433 -21.04 16.74 -3.65
CA ILE A 433 -20.39 16.72 -4.97
C ILE A 433 -21.10 15.66 -5.82
N PRO A 434 -21.92 16.05 -6.81
CA PRO A 434 -22.73 15.09 -7.57
C PRO A 434 -21.94 14.35 -8.66
N SER A 435 -20.87 14.95 -9.22
CA SER A 435 -20.02 14.32 -10.25
C SER A 435 -19.01 13.39 -9.60
N ARG A 436 -19.21 12.08 -9.75
CA ARG A 436 -18.41 11.02 -9.08
C ARG A 436 -18.32 9.79 -9.98
N GLY A 437 -17.32 8.93 -9.79
CA GLY A 437 -17.13 7.71 -10.57
C GLY A 437 -16.73 7.97 -12.02
N PHE A 438 -17.36 7.25 -12.96
CA PHE A 438 -17.09 7.35 -14.41
C PHE A 438 -18.37 7.69 -15.16
N GLN A 439 -18.38 8.79 -15.94
CA GLN A 439 -19.54 9.21 -16.75
C GLN A 439 -20.87 9.25 -15.96
N SER A 440 -20.83 9.77 -14.73
CA SER A 440 -21.88 9.56 -13.74
C SER A 440 -22.14 10.82 -12.91
N SER A 441 -23.39 10.98 -12.46
CA SER A 441 -23.81 12.09 -11.60
C SER A 441 -24.92 11.60 -10.68
N THR A 442 -24.82 11.85 -9.37
CA THR A 442 -25.77 11.36 -8.35
C THR A 442 -26.72 12.46 -7.87
N ASP A 443 -27.72 12.07 -7.05
CA ASP A 443 -28.67 13.01 -6.43
C ASP A 443 -27.97 14.00 -5.48
N TYR A 444 -28.54 15.19 -5.35
CA TYR A 444 -28.11 16.25 -4.42
C TYR A 444 -28.69 16.07 -3.02
N LYS A 445 -29.80 15.32 -2.90
CA LYS A 445 -30.36 14.91 -1.61
C LYS A 445 -29.42 13.90 -0.96
N ILE A 446 -28.95 14.22 0.24
CA ILE A 446 -28.06 13.35 1.00
C ILE A 446 -28.89 12.49 1.96
N VAL A 447 -28.71 11.17 1.85
CA VAL A 447 -29.24 10.19 2.81
C VAL A 447 -28.06 9.59 3.56
N ILE A 448 -28.11 9.65 4.89
CA ILE A 448 -27.09 9.10 5.78
C ILE A 448 -27.77 8.03 6.64
N GLY A 449 -27.43 6.76 6.41
CA GLY A 449 -27.85 5.68 7.28
C GLY A 449 -27.23 5.81 8.67
N LEU A 450 -27.96 5.32 9.66
CA LEU A 450 -27.56 5.35 11.07
C LEU A 450 -27.60 3.97 11.69
N GLY A 451 -28.12 2.95 11.00
CA GLY A 451 -28.45 1.67 11.58
C GLY A 451 -29.38 1.87 12.79
N LYS A 452 -28.85 1.63 13.99
CA LYS A 452 -29.53 1.87 15.27
C LYS A 452 -28.86 2.94 16.15
N LYS A 453 -27.90 3.69 15.60
CA LYS A 453 -27.14 4.74 16.28
C LYS A 453 -28.04 5.91 16.66
N ASN A 454 -27.67 6.60 17.73
CA ASN A 454 -28.27 7.88 18.11
C ASN A 454 -27.35 9.01 17.64
N VAL A 455 -27.94 10.06 17.08
CA VAL A 455 -27.20 11.24 16.63
C VAL A 455 -27.32 12.35 17.66
N ASP A 456 -26.16 12.84 18.11
CA ASP A 456 -26.07 13.91 19.09
C ASP A 456 -26.29 15.27 18.44
N SER A 457 -25.62 15.51 17.31
CA SER A 457 -25.70 16.76 16.56
C SER A 457 -25.32 16.60 15.09
N MET A 458 -25.73 17.58 14.29
CA MET A 458 -25.35 17.75 12.89
C MET A 458 -24.71 19.12 12.69
N GLN A 459 -23.64 19.16 11.92
CA GLN A 459 -23.03 20.38 11.41
C GLN A 459 -23.14 20.40 9.89
N VAL A 460 -23.56 21.53 9.34
CA VAL A 460 -23.48 21.83 7.91
C VAL A 460 -22.42 22.90 7.76
N ILE A 461 -21.31 22.55 7.12
CA ILE A 461 -20.26 23.47 6.70
C ILE A 461 -20.60 23.86 5.27
N TRP A 462 -20.95 25.13 5.07
CA TRP A 462 -21.32 25.65 3.76
C TRP A 462 -20.07 25.94 2.92
N SER A 463 -20.22 26.03 1.60
CA SER A 463 -19.13 26.35 0.65
C SER A 463 -18.40 27.66 0.99
N ASP A 464 -19.08 28.63 1.59
CA ASP A 464 -18.47 29.89 2.05
C ASP A 464 -17.72 29.80 3.39
N ARG A 465 -17.56 28.57 3.93
CA ARG A 465 -16.94 28.24 5.23
C ARG A 465 -17.67 28.83 6.43
N THR A 466 -18.95 29.14 6.30
CA THR A 466 -19.83 29.30 7.46
C THR A 466 -20.38 27.95 7.90
N MET A 467 -20.83 27.88 9.15
CA MET A 467 -21.35 26.65 9.74
C MET A 467 -22.74 26.88 10.34
N THR A 468 -23.65 25.93 10.09
CA THR A 468 -24.91 25.78 10.82
C THR A 468 -24.83 24.53 11.70
N SER A 469 -25.24 24.63 12.98
CA SER A 469 -25.32 23.48 13.89
C SER A 469 -26.75 23.18 14.31
N ILE A 470 -27.13 21.90 14.28
CA ILE A 470 -28.44 21.41 14.68
C ILE A 470 -28.24 20.33 15.74
N ILE A 471 -28.74 20.58 16.95
CA ILE A 471 -28.72 19.61 18.05
C ILE A 471 -29.87 18.64 17.86
N LYS A 472 -29.58 17.33 17.94
CA LYS A 472 -30.57 16.24 17.74
C LYS A 472 -31.35 16.41 16.43
N PRO A 473 -30.70 16.26 15.27
CA PRO A 473 -31.38 16.35 13.98
C PRO A 473 -32.54 15.34 13.89
N ALA A 474 -33.56 15.69 13.11
CA ALA A 474 -34.69 14.79 12.89
C ALA A 474 -34.22 13.56 12.09
N ILE A 475 -34.53 12.37 12.60
CA ILE A 475 -34.27 11.09 11.92
C ILE A 475 -35.54 10.61 11.20
N ASN A 476 -35.36 9.80 10.16
CA ASN A 476 -36.41 9.18 9.35
C ASN A 476 -37.40 10.18 8.76
N LYS A 477 -36.91 11.39 8.47
CA LYS A 477 -37.69 12.49 7.92
C LYS A 477 -36.82 13.36 7.03
N PHE A 478 -37.34 13.70 5.87
CA PHE A 478 -36.75 14.70 4.99
C PHE A 478 -36.68 16.09 5.65
N THR A 479 -35.52 16.72 5.56
CA THR A 479 -35.27 18.07 6.06
C THR A 479 -34.62 18.94 4.99
N LEU A 480 -35.28 20.05 4.63
CA LEU A 480 -34.67 21.11 3.83
C LEU A 480 -33.97 22.10 4.75
N ILE A 481 -32.68 22.34 4.54
CA ILE A 481 -31.89 23.32 5.29
C ILE A 481 -31.54 24.46 4.34
N ASP A 482 -32.13 25.63 4.57
CA ASP A 482 -31.89 26.83 3.75
C ASP A 482 -30.82 27.71 4.40
N TYR A 483 -29.76 28.00 3.65
CA TYR A 483 -28.64 28.85 4.05
C TYR A 483 -29.09 30.20 4.61
N ASN A 484 -30.10 30.84 4.01
CA ASN A 484 -30.54 32.19 4.39
C ASN A 484 -31.34 32.21 5.69
N SER A 485 -32.03 31.11 6.00
CA SER A 485 -32.86 30.99 7.21
C SER A 485 -32.10 30.42 8.42
N SER A 486 -30.91 29.85 8.18
CA SER A 486 -30.11 29.18 9.21
C SER A 486 -29.25 30.16 9.99
N ALA A 487 -29.12 29.94 11.30
CA ALA A 487 -28.14 30.64 12.12
C ALA A 487 -26.73 30.14 11.76
N LYS A 488 -25.85 31.09 11.40
CA LYS A 488 -24.50 30.81 10.90
C LYS A 488 -23.44 31.32 11.87
N SER A 489 -22.42 30.50 12.11
CA SER A 489 -21.15 30.91 12.73
C SER A 489 -20.03 30.78 11.72
N LYS A 490 -18.87 31.40 11.97
CA LYS A 490 -17.67 31.05 11.20
C LYS A 490 -17.23 29.64 11.61
N VAL A 491 -16.74 28.86 10.65
CA VAL A 491 -15.93 27.69 11.01
C VAL A 491 -14.74 28.24 11.77
N GLU A 492 -14.55 27.78 13.02
CA GLU A 492 -13.31 28.06 13.71
C GLU A 492 -12.22 27.35 12.90
N SER A 493 -11.32 28.13 12.28
CA SER A 493 -10.03 27.57 11.90
C SER A 493 -9.50 26.89 13.15
N LYS A 494 -9.18 25.60 13.09
CA LYS A 494 -8.32 24.99 14.11
C LYS A 494 -7.08 25.88 14.12
N ASN A 495 -7.05 26.90 14.98
CA ASN A 495 -5.80 27.50 15.38
C ASN A 495 -5.04 26.30 15.90
N ASP A 496 -3.91 25.99 15.30
CA ASP A 496 -3.00 24.94 15.76
C ASP A 496 -2.75 25.19 17.24
N VAL A 497 -3.60 24.64 18.12
CA VAL A 497 -3.15 24.21 19.42
C VAL A 497 -2.13 23.18 19.00
N ILE A 498 -0.86 23.58 18.99
CA ILE A 498 0.26 22.69 18.76
C ILE A 498 0.06 21.61 19.80
N GLU A 499 -0.57 20.51 19.38
CA GLU A 499 -0.76 19.39 20.26
C GLU A 499 0.64 18.94 20.65
N LYS A 500 0.81 18.68 21.93
CA LYS A 500 2.12 18.37 22.45
C LYS A 500 2.56 17.04 21.85
N LEU A 501 3.50 17.09 20.91
CA LEU A 501 4.05 15.92 20.26
C LEU A 501 4.84 15.06 21.26
N PHE A 502 4.94 13.76 20.98
CA PHE A 502 5.81 12.85 21.71
C PHE A 502 7.26 12.92 21.21
N PHE A 503 7.43 13.24 19.93
CA PHE A 503 8.72 13.21 19.25
C PHE A 503 8.99 14.52 18.52
N THR A 504 10.27 14.83 18.33
CA THR A 504 10.72 15.90 17.45
C THR A 504 11.93 15.42 16.66
N GLU A 505 11.90 15.61 15.34
CA GLU A 505 13.00 15.26 14.47
C GLU A 505 14.24 16.13 14.78
N ASN A 506 15.40 15.49 14.85
CA ASN A 506 16.68 16.13 15.01
C ASN A 506 17.40 16.18 13.66
N ASN A 507 17.95 17.35 13.33
CA ASN A 507 18.87 17.51 12.22
C ASN A 507 20.25 16.91 12.56
N ALA A 508 20.36 15.58 12.64
CA ALA A 508 21.62 14.86 12.79
C ALA A 508 22.21 14.51 11.42
N GLN A 509 23.53 14.63 11.28
CA GLN A 509 24.22 14.33 10.03
C GLN A 509 24.62 12.85 9.96
N PHE A 510 23.66 12.00 9.63
CA PHE A 510 23.92 10.63 9.18
C PHE A 510 24.04 10.59 7.65
N TYR A 511 24.95 9.78 7.13
CA TYR A 511 25.04 9.52 5.70
C TYR A 511 24.03 8.45 5.27
N SER A 512 23.50 8.61 4.05
CA SER A 512 22.59 7.63 3.45
C SER A 512 23.21 6.25 3.34
N HIS A 513 22.43 5.23 3.62
CA HIS A 513 22.68 3.90 3.09
C HIS A 513 22.45 3.93 1.58
N LYS A 514 23.28 3.23 0.80
CA LYS A 514 23.18 3.22 -0.66
C LYS A 514 23.37 1.82 -1.20
N GLU A 515 22.29 1.28 -1.72
CA GLU A 515 22.29 -0.04 -2.34
C GLU A 515 22.97 -0.03 -3.70
N ASP A 516 23.50 -1.19 -4.12
CA ASP A 516 23.95 -1.39 -5.50
C ASP A 516 22.75 -1.53 -6.48
N ASP A 517 23.03 -1.61 -7.78
CA ASP A 517 22.01 -1.82 -8.82
C ASP A 517 21.73 -3.32 -9.09
N PHE A 518 22.10 -4.23 -8.18
CA PHE A 518 21.85 -5.66 -8.36
C PHE A 518 20.35 -5.99 -8.29
N VAL A 519 19.91 -6.89 -9.16
CA VAL A 519 18.50 -7.28 -9.34
C VAL A 519 18.40 -8.80 -9.27
N ASP A 520 17.87 -9.32 -8.17
CA ASP A 520 17.77 -10.76 -7.91
C ASP A 520 16.99 -11.49 -9.00
N PHE A 521 15.95 -10.85 -9.54
CA PHE A 521 15.01 -11.45 -10.51
C PHE A 521 15.66 -11.94 -11.82
N TYR A 522 16.86 -11.44 -12.17
CA TYR A 522 17.59 -11.91 -13.35
C TYR A 522 18.31 -13.23 -13.10
N GLN A 523 18.75 -13.46 -11.86
CA GLN A 523 19.44 -14.66 -11.44
C GLN A 523 18.46 -15.73 -10.97
N GLU A 524 17.40 -15.30 -10.27
CA GLU A 524 16.32 -16.13 -9.78
C GLU A 524 14.97 -15.56 -10.21
N ARG A 525 14.42 -16.10 -11.28
CA ARG A 525 13.10 -15.68 -11.76
C ARG A 525 11.99 -16.19 -10.83
N ASN A 526 10.86 -15.49 -10.82
CA ASN A 526 9.64 -15.87 -10.11
C ASN A 526 9.80 -15.98 -8.57
N ILE A 527 10.68 -15.17 -7.99
CA ILE A 527 10.75 -14.93 -6.54
C ILE A 527 10.00 -13.63 -6.18
N PRO A 528 9.45 -13.49 -4.97
CA PRO A 528 8.53 -12.40 -4.66
C PRO A 528 9.22 -11.08 -4.33
N VAL A 529 10.40 -11.12 -3.72
CA VAL A 529 11.13 -9.98 -3.17
C VAL A 529 12.63 -10.14 -3.40
N MET A 530 13.37 -9.03 -3.50
CA MET A 530 14.83 -9.05 -3.54
C MET A 530 15.43 -9.21 -2.14
N LEU A 531 16.33 -10.17 -1.99
CA LEU A 531 17.07 -10.40 -0.74
C LEU A 531 18.43 -9.70 -0.72
N SER A 532 18.84 -9.09 -1.83
CA SER A 532 20.02 -8.22 -1.92
C SER A 532 19.83 -6.81 -1.35
N LYS A 533 18.65 -6.51 -0.75
CA LYS A 533 18.25 -5.17 -0.29
C LYS A 533 17.82 -5.16 1.17
N GLU A 534 18.55 -5.86 2.03
CA GLU A 534 18.14 -6.14 3.42
C GLU A 534 18.66 -5.14 4.45
N GLY A 535 19.67 -4.33 4.10
CA GLY A 535 20.33 -3.39 5.00
C GLY A 535 19.65 -2.01 5.07
N PRO A 536 20.11 -1.09 5.93
CA PRO A 536 21.16 -1.28 6.92
C PRO A 536 20.62 -1.82 8.25
N ARG A 537 21.53 -2.40 9.05
CA ARG A 537 21.35 -2.65 10.50
C ARG A 537 22.32 -1.79 11.31
N ALA A 538 21.99 -1.56 12.59
CA ALA A 538 22.88 -0.85 13.51
C ALA A 538 23.06 -1.59 14.84
N ALA A 539 24.16 -1.27 15.50
CA ALA A 539 24.43 -1.64 16.88
C ALA A 539 24.80 -0.38 17.67
N VAL A 540 24.43 -0.36 18.96
CA VAL A 540 24.62 0.78 19.85
C VAL A 540 25.39 0.33 21.10
N ALA A 541 26.43 1.07 21.46
CA ALA A 541 27.25 0.84 22.65
C ALA A 541 28.12 2.06 22.97
N ASP A 542 28.55 2.24 24.21
CA ASP A 542 29.64 3.17 24.55
C ASP A 542 30.99 2.53 24.18
N VAL A 543 31.48 2.81 22.97
CA VAL A 543 32.72 2.19 22.47
C VAL A 543 33.98 2.92 22.93
N ASN A 544 33.84 4.08 23.57
CA ASN A 544 34.98 4.94 23.92
C ASN A 544 35.09 5.26 25.43
N GLY A 545 34.15 4.76 26.23
CA GLY A 545 34.14 4.84 27.68
C GLY A 545 33.78 6.20 28.25
N ASP A 546 33.07 7.07 27.51
CA ASP A 546 32.68 8.41 27.96
C ASP A 546 31.27 8.48 28.60
N GLY A 547 30.61 7.33 28.70
CA GLY A 547 29.26 7.17 29.23
C GLY A 547 28.16 7.63 28.28
N LEU A 548 28.45 7.82 26.99
CA LEU A 548 27.47 8.08 25.94
C LEU A 548 27.44 6.92 24.95
N GLU A 549 26.25 6.58 24.49
CA GLU A 549 26.10 5.52 23.50
C GLU A 549 26.41 6.02 22.08
N ASP A 550 27.33 5.32 21.44
CA ASP A 550 27.76 5.51 20.06
C ASP A 550 27.02 4.54 19.12
N VAL A 551 27.02 4.82 17.82
CA VAL A 551 26.26 4.04 16.83
C VAL A 551 27.16 3.56 15.71
N PHE A 552 27.17 2.25 15.47
CA PHE A 552 27.67 1.67 14.21
C PHE A 552 26.49 1.37 13.28
N ILE A 553 26.58 1.82 12.03
CA ILE A 553 25.60 1.54 10.97
C ILE A 553 26.31 0.77 9.85
N GLY A 554 25.79 -0.40 9.49
CA GLY A 554 26.31 -1.23 8.41
C GLY A 554 26.24 -0.53 7.05
N GLY A 555 27.22 -0.81 6.18
CA GLY A 555 27.22 -0.38 4.79
C GLY A 555 26.73 -1.48 3.84
N ALA A 556 26.11 -1.07 2.72
CA ALA A 556 25.86 -1.98 1.60
C ALA A 556 27.18 -2.33 0.87
N GLN A 557 27.13 -3.27 -0.08
CA GLN A 557 28.29 -3.55 -0.93
C GLN A 557 28.79 -2.28 -1.65
N GLY A 558 30.10 -2.01 -1.51
CA GLY A 558 30.77 -0.82 -2.03
C GLY A 558 30.77 0.37 -1.06
N GLN A 559 30.06 0.29 0.07
CA GLN A 559 29.96 1.31 1.10
C GLN A 559 30.54 0.80 2.43
N ALA A 560 31.50 1.52 3.01
CA ALA A 560 32.05 1.16 4.32
C ALA A 560 31.02 1.36 5.45
N GLY A 561 31.04 0.45 6.43
CA GLY A 561 30.36 0.63 7.71
C GLY A 561 30.75 1.94 8.39
N GLN A 562 29.82 2.51 9.16
CA GLN A 562 29.89 3.89 9.63
C GLN A 562 29.78 3.96 11.14
N LEU A 563 30.83 4.41 11.82
CA LEU A 563 30.81 4.66 13.26
C LEU A 563 30.57 6.13 13.55
N TYR A 564 29.62 6.41 14.44
CA TYR A 564 29.26 7.74 14.90
C TYR A 564 29.43 7.82 16.41
N LEU A 565 30.30 8.73 16.85
CA LEU A 565 30.49 9.00 18.27
C LEU A 565 29.48 10.05 18.73
N GLN A 566 28.81 9.78 19.85
CA GLN A 566 27.93 10.72 20.50
C GLN A 566 28.75 11.78 21.26
N ASN A 567 28.28 13.02 21.24
CA ASN A 567 28.77 14.08 22.11
C ASN A 567 27.61 14.98 22.53
N ALA A 568 27.91 16.03 23.30
CA ALA A 568 26.91 16.95 23.83
C ALA A 568 26.04 17.64 22.75
N ASN A 569 26.53 17.75 21.51
CA ASN A 569 25.85 18.44 20.40
C ASN A 569 25.22 17.47 19.37
N GLY A 570 25.30 16.15 19.56
CA GLY A 570 24.79 15.16 18.62
C GLY A 570 25.82 14.09 18.25
N PHE A 571 25.79 13.63 17.01
CA PHE A 571 26.64 12.53 16.51
C PHE A 571 27.70 13.06 15.53
N VAL A 572 28.92 12.54 15.63
CA VAL A 572 30.03 12.86 14.71
C VAL A 572 30.59 11.56 14.15
N LYS A 573 30.64 11.46 12.81
CA LYS A 573 31.26 10.31 12.15
C LYS A 573 32.75 10.23 12.48
N LYS A 574 33.19 9.07 12.96
CA LYS A 574 34.60 8.73 13.13
C LYS A 574 35.12 8.07 11.87
N GLN A 575 36.27 8.54 11.37
CA GLN A 575 36.95 7.84 10.27
C GLN A 575 37.67 6.62 10.82
N THR A 576 37.32 5.44 10.30
CA THR A 576 37.88 4.16 10.75
C THR A 576 38.40 3.39 9.53
N THR A 577 39.73 3.34 9.38
CA THR A 577 40.40 2.79 8.19
C THR A 577 40.04 1.33 7.91
N VAL A 578 39.83 0.52 8.95
CA VAL A 578 39.56 -0.92 8.79
C VAL A 578 38.19 -1.20 8.15
N PHE A 579 37.20 -0.32 8.35
CA PHE A 579 35.90 -0.44 7.69
C PHE A 579 35.99 -0.10 6.20
N GLU A 580 36.83 0.88 5.83
CA GLU A 580 37.07 1.23 4.43
C GLU A 580 37.73 0.09 3.64
N THR A 581 38.59 -0.71 4.29
CA THR A 581 39.19 -1.89 3.64
C THR A 581 38.19 -3.02 3.38
N ASP A 582 37.08 -3.03 4.12
CA ASP A 582 36.04 -4.06 4.06
C ASP A 582 34.73 -3.55 3.43
N LYS A 583 34.75 -2.41 2.72
CA LYS A 583 33.55 -1.86 2.06
C LYS A 583 32.92 -2.76 0.99
N GLU A 584 33.61 -3.78 0.52
CA GLU A 584 33.11 -4.72 -0.51
C GLU A 584 32.20 -5.83 0.08
N PHE A 585 32.05 -5.84 1.40
CA PHE A 585 31.09 -6.68 2.11
C PHE A 585 29.75 -5.94 2.24
N GLU A 586 28.68 -6.68 2.48
CA GLU A 586 27.35 -6.13 2.76
C GLU A 586 27.01 -6.39 4.23
N ASP A 587 26.97 -5.34 5.05
CA ASP A 587 26.86 -5.45 6.51
C ASP A 587 25.39 -5.59 6.95
N ILE A 588 24.89 -6.83 7.09
CA ILE A 588 23.46 -7.11 7.37
C ILE A 588 23.22 -7.64 8.80
N ALA A 589 24.23 -8.14 9.49
CA ALA A 589 24.12 -8.55 10.89
C ALA A 589 25.23 -7.90 11.72
N VAL A 590 24.86 -7.14 12.75
CA VAL A 590 25.81 -6.36 13.57
C VAL A 590 25.47 -6.52 15.05
N CYS A 591 26.48 -6.71 15.89
CA CYS A 591 26.32 -6.67 17.34
C CYS A 591 27.60 -6.21 18.04
N PHE A 592 27.42 -5.48 19.14
CA PHE A 592 28.50 -5.12 20.06
C PHE A 592 28.50 -6.06 21.26
N PHE A 593 29.66 -6.60 21.63
CA PHE A 593 29.84 -7.43 22.83
C PHE A 593 31.31 -7.45 23.24
N ASP A 594 31.64 -8.03 24.40
CA ASP A 594 33.02 -8.13 24.89
C ASP A 594 33.59 -9.48 24.45
N ALA A 595 34.31 -9.52 23.32
CA ALA A 595 34.71 -10.79 22.71
C ALA A 595 35.96 -11.41 23.37
N ASP A 596 36.69 -10.62 24.15
CA ASP A 596 37.98 -11.02 24.74
C ASP A 596 38.07 -10.88 26.26
N GLY A 597 37.02 -10.36 26.89
CA GLY A 597 36.87 -10.25 28.33
C GLY A 597 37.64 -9.08 28.92
N ASP A 598 38.06 -8.10 28.12
CA ASP A 598 38.76 -6.91 28.61
C ASP A 598 37.82 -5.78 29.09
N GLY A 599 36.52 -5.94 28.84
CA GLY A 599 35.45 -5.06 29.28
C GLY A 599 35.06 -3.98 28.28
N ASP A 600 35.78 -3.82 27.17
CA ASP A 600 35.37 -2.94 26.09
C ASP A 600 34.39 -3.64 25.12
N LYS A 601 33.80 -2.87 24.20
CA LYS A 601 32.78 -3.36 23.27
C LYS A 601 33.37 -3.54 21.87
N ASP A 602 33.65 -4.79 21.54
CA ASP A 602 34.05 -5.28 20.23
C ASP A 602 32.85 -5.37 19.29
N LEU A 603 33.13 -5.32 17.98
CA LEU A 603 32.12 -5.31 16.95
C LEU A 603 32.18 -6.56 16.08
N PHE A 604 31.12 -7.36 16.08
CA PHE A 604 30.89 -8.35 15.05
C PHE A 604 30.09 -7.77 13.90
N VAL A 605 30.50 -8.09 12.68
CA VAL A 605 29.77 -7.79 11.45
C VAL A 605 29.75 -9.01 10.56
N GLY A 606 28.55 -9.48 10.24
CA GLY A 606 28.34 -10.54 9.29
C GLY A 606 27.59 -10.09 8.04
N SER A 607 27.80 -10.89 7.00
CA SER A 607 27.55 -10.46 5.63
C SER A 607 26.24 -11.02 5.09
N GLY A 608 25.49 -10.18 4.38
CA GLY A 608 24.26 -10.56 3.70
C GLY A 608 24.32 -10.31 2.19
N GLY A 609 23.15 -10.05 1.62
CA GLY A 609 22.97 -9.77 0.19
C GLY A 609 22.42 -10.96 -0.60
N ASN A 610 22.47 -10.85 -1.92
CA ASN A 610 22.23 -11.97 -2.85
C ASN A 610 23.00 -11.79 -4.18
N ASN A 611 23.98 -10.88 -4.20
CA ASN A 611 24.79 -10.50 -5.36
C ASN A 611 26.04 -11.36 -5.55
N LEU A 612 26.45 -12.13 -4.53
CA LEU A 612 27.65 -12.97 -4.53
C LEU A 612 27.31 -14.47 -4.52
N PRO A 613 28.12 -15.34 -5.16
CA PRO A 613 27.92 -16.78 -5.11
C PRO A 613 28.24 -17.37 -3.72
N PRO A 614 27.72 -18.57 -3.40
CA PRO A 614 28.09 -19.29 -2.19
C PRO A 614 29.61 -19.49 -2.07
N HIS A 615 30.13 -19.45 -0.85
CA HIS A 615 31.55 -19.58 -0.49
C HIS A 615 32.47 -18.44 -0.96
N HIS A 616 31.91 -17.32 -1.43
CA HIS A 616 32.70 -16.13 -1.73
C HIS A 616 33.35 -15.56 -0.46
N LYS A 617 34.60 -15.06 -0.57
CA LYS A 617 35.36 -14.54 0.58
C LYS A 617 34.68 -13.36 1.29
N ASN A 618 33.90 -12.57 0.56
CA ASN A 618 33.17 -11.42 1.13
C ASN A 618 31.87 -11.82 1.84
N LEU A 619 31.60 -13.12 2.00
CA LEU A 619 30.54 -13.63 2.88
C LEU A 619 31.08 -14.00 4.27
N GLN A 620 32.39 -13.83 4.51
CA GLN A 620 33.02 -14.09 5.81
C GLN A 620 32.50 -13.17 6.91
N HIS A 621 32.35 -13.74 8.10
CA HIS A 621 32.15 -13.00 9.34
C HIS A 621 33.42 -12.22 9.71
N ARG A 622 33.23 -11.03 10.27
CA ARG A 622 34.31 -10.12 10.68
C ARG A 622 34.12 -9.79 12.15
N LEU A 623 35.21 -9.86 12.91
CA LEU A 623 35.29 -9.36 14.27
C LEU A 623 36.33 -8.24 14.32
N TYR A 624 35.93 -7.10 14.83
CA TYR A 624 36.79 -5.96 15.06
C TYR A 624 36.96 -5.74 16.55
N ILE A 625 38.20 -5.77 17.00
CA ILE A 625 38.54 -5.57 18.41
C ILE A 625 38.70 -4.08 18.68
N ASN A 626 38.10 -3.61 19.76
CA ASN A 626 38.15 -2.23 20.20
C ASN A 626 39.44 -1.96 21.01
N ASP A 627 39.81 -0.70 21.16
CA ASP A 627 40.96 -0.25 21.94
C ASP A 627 40.55 0.53 23.21
N GLY A 628 39.28 0.40 23.60
CA GLY A 628 38.60 1.18 24.63
C GLY A 628 38.42 2.67 24.32
N LYS A 629 38.81 3.15 23.13
CA LYS A 629 38.70 4.56 22.68
C LYS A 629 37.92 4.67 21.38
N GLY A 630 37.18 3.62 21.03
CA GLY A 630 36.43 3.43 19.79
C GLY A 630 37.32 3.24 18.56
N GLY A 631 38.60 2.91 18.73
CA GLY A 631 39.52 2.55 17.66
C GLY A 631 39.42 1.05 17.41
N PHE A 632 39.16 0.65 16.16
CA PHE A 632 38.93 -0.75 15.81
C PHE A 632 40.04 -1.31 14.93
N PHE A 633 40.44 -2.55 15.19
CA PHE A 633 41.31 -3.34 14.32
C PHE A 633 40.72 -4.72 14.05
N LYS A 634 40.97 -5.24 12.85
CA LYS A 634 40.45 -6.54 12.41
C LYS A 634 41.40 -7.67 12.82
N THR A 635 40.85 -8.77 13.30
CA THR A 635 41.61 -9.99 13.64
C THR A 635 41.79 -10.89 12.42
N GLU A 636 42.90 -11.64 12.33
CA GLU A 636 43.28 -12.33 11.08
C GLU A 636 42.66 -13.73 10.85
N MET A 637 42.00 -14.37 11.82
CA MET A 637 41.15 -15.57 11.58
C MET A 637 40.56 -16.10 12.89
N LEU A 638 39.24 -16.08 13.07
CA LEU A 638 38.56 -16.64 14.26
C LEU A 638 37.35 -17.53 13.93
N PHE A 639 36.71 -17.31 12.78
CA PHE A 639 35.53 -18.07 12.38
C PHE A 639 35.89 -19.22 11.43
N PRO A 640 35.17 -20.35 11.45
CA PRO A 640 35.44 -21.47 10.55
C PRO A 640 35.39 -21.05 9.07
N ASN A 641 36.49 -21.25 8.34
CA ASN A 641 36.63 -20.87 6.92
C ASN A 641 35.56 -21.47 5.98
N SER A 642 34.81 -22.48 6.44
CA SER A 642 33.81 -23.22 5.66
C SER A 642 32.38 -22.65 5.70
N ASP A 643 32.05 -21.66 6.55
CA ASP A 643 30.65 -21.26 6.80
C ASP A 643 30.10 -20.16 5.86
N ASN A 644 30.91 -19.67 4.92
CA ASN A 644 30.53 -18.61 3.95
C ASN A 644 29.55 -19.06 2.85
N SER A 645 28.80 -20.13 3.09
CA SER A 645 27.90 -20.72 2.10
C SER A 645 26.61 -19.92 1.97
N ALA A 646 26.19 -19.21 3.02
CA ALA A 646 24.91 -18.54 3.10
C ALA A 646 25.06 -17.07 3.52
N ASN A 647 24.07 -16.26 3.14
CA ASN A 647 23.87 -14.92 3.66
C ASN A 647 23.27 -15.01 5.07
N ILE A 648 23.62 -14.06 5.94
CA ILE A 648 23.07 -14.01 7.30
C ILE A 648 22.28 -12.73 7.55
N SER A 649 21.37 -12.78 8.53
CA SER A 649 20.51 -11.64 8.92
C SER A 649 20.60 -11.31 10.41
N VAL A 650 21.13 -12.22 11.22
CA VAL A 650 21.14 -12.10 12.68
C VAL A 650 22.46 -12.59 13.24
N ALA A 651 22.99 -11.84 14.21
CA ALA A 651 24.05 -12.27 15.11
C ALA A 651 23.72 -11.76 16.52
N ILE A 652 23.66 -12.68 17.48
CA ILE A 652 23.41 -12.35 18.90
C ILE A 652 24.34 -13.17 19.78
N ASN A 653 24.80 -12.57 20.87
CA ASN A 653 25.71 -13.17 21.83
C ASN A 653 25.00 -13.67 23.09
N TYR A 654 25.51 -14.76 23.67
CA TYR A 654 25.11 -15.29 24.98
C TYR A 654 26.14 -16.33 25.44
N ASP A 655 26.47 -16.33 26.73
CA ASP A 655 27.29 -17.39 27.37
C ASP A 655 26.47 -18.69 27.53
N ILE A 656 26.61 -19.61 26.57
CA ILE A 656 25.77 -20.82 26.48
C ILE A 656 26.25 -21.89 27.47
N ASP A 657 27.55 -22.01 27.69
CA ASP A 657 28.15 -23.03 28.54
C ASP A 657 28.48 -22.56 29.98
N GLY A 658 28.38 -21.26 30.24
CA GLY A 658 28.54 -20.64 31.55
C GLY A 658 30.01 -20.39 31.93
N ASP A 659 30.90 -20.27 30.95
CA ASP A 659 32.34 -20.04 31.18
C ASP A 659 32.71 -18.56 31.38
N GLY A 660 31.74 -17.65 31.19
CA GLY A 660 31.90 -16.21 31.34
C GLY A 660 32.35 -15.49 30.06
N LEU A 661 32.45 -16.20 28.93
CA LEU A 661 32.72 -15.63 27.61
C LEU A 661 31.48 -15.75 26.72
N ASP A 662 31.30 -14.76 25.85
CA ASP A 662 30.15 -14.71 24.96
C ASP A 662 30.33 -15.62 23.73
N ASP A 663 29.43 -16.59 23.59
CA ASP A 663 29.22 -17.38 22.37
C ASP A 663 28.29 -16.65 21.39
N LEU A 664 28.20 -17.13 20.15
CA LEU A 664 27.38 -16.50 19.11
C LEU A 664 26.35 -17.46 18.50
N PHE A 665 25.11 -17.00 18.40
CA PHE A 665 24.15 -17.56 17.44
C PHE A 665 24.16 -16.71 16.16
N ILE A 666 24.33 -17.40 15.02
CA ILE A 666 24.32 -16.81 13.68
C ILE A 666 23.11 -17.35 12.91
N GLY A 667 22.17 -16.46 12.56
CA GLY A 667 20.96 -16.79 11.83
C GLY A 667 21.17 -16.76 10.32
N GLY A 668 21.07 -17.91 9.67
CA GLY A 668 21.14 -18.03 8.20
C GLY A 668 19.89 -17.45 7.54
N ARG A 669 20.07 -16.47 6.65
CA ARG A 669 18.98 -15.76 5.95
C ARG A 669 18.59 -16.40 4.64
N SER A 670 19.56 -16.64 3.76
CA SER A 670 19.33 -17.22 2.44
C SER A 670 20.58 -17.92 1.91
N MET A 671 20.38 -18.92 1.06
CA MET A 671 21.45 -19.47 0.23
C MET A 671 21.51 -18.62 -1.05
N PRO A 672 22.66 -18.04 -1.43
CA PRO A 672 22.74 -17.22 -2.62
C PRO A 672 22.24 -17.95 -3.86
N TYR A 673 21.41 -17.27 -4.65
CA TYR A 673 20.78 -17.80 -5.87
C TYR A 673 19.85 -19.00 -5.64
N ASN A 674 19.40 -19.23 -4.40
CA ASN A 674 18.48 -20.30 -4.08
C ASN A 674 17.42 -19.91 -3.03
N TYR A 675 16.58 -18.95 -3.39
CA TYR A 675 15.41 -18.51 -2.61
C TYR A 675 14.54 -19.69 -2.14
N GLY A 676 14.16 -19.67 -0.87
CA GLY A 676 13.35 -20.72 -0.24
C GLY A 676 14.14 -21.89 0.33
N ALA A 677 15.42 -22.05 -0.02
CA ALA A 677 16.28 -23.03 0.63
C ALA A 677 16.42 -22.72 2.13
N SER A 678 16.62 -23.75 2.96
CA SER A 678 16.96 -23.58 4.38
C SER A 678 18.49 -23.44 4.51
N PRO A 679 19.05 -22.22 4.64
CA PRO A 679 20.45 -22.06 5.00
C PRO A 679 20.73 -22.63 6.39
N LYS A 680 21.99 -22.98 6.64
CA LYS A 680 22.46 -23.34 7.97
C LYS A 680 22.47 -22.10 8.86
N SER A 681 21.90 -22.22 10.06
CA SER A 681 22.18 -21.32 11.19
C SER A 681 23.17 -21.99 12.12
N SER A 682 24.02 -21.21 12.78
CA SER A 682 25.18 -21.73 13.52
C SER A 682 25.18 -21.32 14.99
N ILE A 683 25.64 -22.22 15.86
CA ILE A 683 26.10 -21.91 17.23
C ILE A 683 27.62 -21.97 17.20
N LEU A 684 28.24 -20.84 17.46
CA LEU A 684 29.68 -20.65 17.45
C LEU A 684 30.15 -20.46 18.89
N MET A 685 30.82 -21.47 19.44
CA MET A 685 31.33 -21.45 20.80
C MET A 685 32.69 -20.76 20.85
N ARG A 686 32.90 -19.91 21.85
CA ARG A 686 34.16 -19.22 22.09
C ARG A 686 35.23 -20.24 22.54
N SER A 687 36.46 -20.09 22.04
CA SER A 687 37.61 -20.96 22.38
C SER A 687 38.85 -20.14 22.79
N GLU A 688 40.09 -20.58 22.57
CA GLU A 688 41.27 -19.77 22.94
C GLU A 688 41.63 -18.72 21.86
N HIS A 689 42.26 -17.61 22.25
CA HIS A 689 42.80 -16.58 21.33
C HIS A 689 41.77 -16.03 20.34
N TYR A 690 40.63 -15.54 20.84
CA TYR A 690 39.52 -14.98 20.07
C TYR A 690 38.76 -15.99 19.18
N ASN A 691 39.21 -17.25 19.06
CA ASN A 691 38.66 -18.19 18.07
C ASN A 691 37.25 -18.65 18.43
N TYR A 692 36.47 -18.93 17.40
CA TYR A 692 35.12 -19.49 17.47
C TYR A 692 35.05 -20.85 16.76
N VAL A 693 34.41 -21.82 17.41
CA VAL A 693 34.23 -23.17 16.90
C VAL A 693 32.75 -23.43 16.66
N ASP A 694 32.41 -23.90 15.46
CA ASP A 694 31.05 -24.30 15.13
C ASP A 694 30.69 -25.63 15.80
N GLU A 695 29.84 -25.56 16.83
CA GLU A 695 29.33 -26.71 17.59
C GLU A 695 27.84 -26.97 17.31
N THR A 696 27.31 -26.43 16.22
CA THR A 696 25.87 -26.51 15.85
C THR A 696 25.37 -27.95 15.85
N LYS A 697 26.10 -28.88 15.21
CA LYS A 697 25.73 -30.29 15.15
C LYS A 697 25.70 -30.97 16.53
N THR A 698 26.50 -30.49 17.47
CA THR A 698 26.59 -31.06 18.81
C THR A 698 25.50 -30.50 19.72
N ILE A 699 25.32 -29.18 19.68
CA ILE A 699 24.47 -28.41 20.60
C ILE A 699 23.02 -28.35 20.11
N CYS A 700 22.79 -28.11 18.82
CA CYS A 700 21.45 -27.99 18.23
C CYS A 700 21.41 -28.39 16.74
N PRO A 701 21.37 -29.70 16.41
CA PRO A 701 21.32 -30.15 15.02
C PRO A 701 20.16 -29.58 14.20
N ALA A 702 19.06 -29.17 14.85
CA ALA A 702 17.90 -28.59 14.18
C ALA A 702 18.21 -27.25 13.47
N LEU A 703 19.23 -26.51 13.93
CA LEU A 703 19.64 -25.22 13.36
C LEU A 703 20.25 -25.34 11.97
N GLU A 704 20.77 -26.53 11.59
CA GLU A 704 21.35 -26.73 10.26
C GLU A 704 20.35 -26.55 9.12
N ASN A 705 19.05 -26.68 9.39
CA ASN A 705 17.99 -26.58 8.37
C ASN A 705 16.75 -25.84 8.87
N ILE A 706 16.90 -24.95 9.86
CA ILE A 706 15.76 -24.37 10.60
C ILE A 706 14.84 -23.52 9.71
N GLY A 707 15.39 -22.85 8.69
CA GLY A 707 14.63 -21.99 7.78
C GLY A 707 15.41 -20.75 7.36
N MET A 708 14.71 -19.77 6.80
CA MET A 708 15.25 -18.47 6.39
C MET A 708 15.07 -17.48 7.55
N VAL A 709 16.04 -17.44 8.46
CA VAL A 709 15.96 -16.65 9.70
C VAL A 709 15.99 -15.15 9.39
N THR A 710 15.19 -14.36 10.12
CA THR A 710 15.15 -12.89 10.01
C THR A 710 15.40 -12.19 11.35
N SER A 711 15.06 -12.85 12.47
CA SER A 711 15.30 -12.32 13.82
C SER A 711 15.45 -13.46 14.83
N ALA A 712 16.27 -13.21 15.86
CA ALA A 712 16.38 -14.07 17.02
C ALA A 712 16.72 -13.27 18.28
N VAL A 713 16.39 -13.82 19.44
CA VAL A 713 16.68 -13.20 20.74
C VAL A 713 16.89 -14.28 21.80
N TRP A 714 17.77 -14.00 22.75
CA TRP A 714 17.90 -14.74 23.99
C TRP A 714 17.01 -14.09 25.06
N ALA A 715 16.00 -14.79 25.54
CA ALA A 715 15.03 -14.24 26.49
C ALA A 715 14.49 -15.33 27.44
N ASN A 716 14.00 -14.95 28.62
CA ASN A 716 13.47 -15.86 29.62
C ASN A 716 11.94 -15.97 29.49
N VAL A 717 11.49 -16.88 28.63
CA VAL A 717 10.07 -17.16 28.40
C VAL A 717 9.57 -18.36 29.21
N SER A 718 10.46 -19.21 29.72
CA SER A 718 10.09 -20.31 30.61
C SER A 718 9.89 -19.88 32.07
N GLY A 719 10.50 -18.75 32.48
CA GLY A 719 10.54 -18.27 33.84
C GLY A 719 11.63 -18.92 34.71
N ASP A 720 12.64 -19.56 34.11
CA ASP A 720 13.79 -20.15 34.81
C ASP A 720 15.02 -19.22 34.83
N ASP A 721 16.15 -19.65 35.38
CA ASP A 721 17.35 -18.80 35.50
C ASP A 721 18.13 -18.65 34.18
N LYS A 722 17.75 -19.37 33.11
CA LYS A 722 18.43 -19.38 31.81
C LYS A 722 17.54 -18.76 30.74
N LYS A 723 18.19 -18.16 29.73
CA LYS A 723 17.48 -17.64 28.56
C LYS A 723 17.30 -18.75 27.53
N GLU A 724 16.12 -18.78 26.91
CA GLU A 724 15.84 -19.54 25.70
C GLU A 724 16.26 -18.78 24.45
N LEU A 725 16.65 -19.53 23.41
CA LEU A 725 16.84 -18.98 22.07
C LEU A 725 15.50 -19.01 21.32
N ILE A 726 15.00 -17.84 20.94
CA ILE A 726 13.75 -17.69 20.19
C ILE A 726 14.10 -17.22 18.78
N ILE A 727 13.57 -17.90 17.75
CA ILE A 727 13.91 -17.69 16.34
C ILE A 727 12.64 -17.52 15.52
N VAL A 728 12.65 -16.54 14.62
CA VAL A 728 11.62 -16.33 13.59
C VAL A 728 12.27 -16.13 12.22
N GLY A 729 11.48 -16.35 11.16
CA GLY A 729 11.95 -16.24 9.79
C GLY A 729 10.86 -16.44 8.76
N GLU A 730 11.22 -16.35 7.49
CA GLU A 730 10.32 -16.60 6.37
C GLU A 730 10.10 -18.10 6.16
N TRP A 731 8.87 -18.46 5.78
CA TRP A 731 8.44 -19.84 5.49
C TRP A 731 8.55 -20.80 6.68
N MET A 732 8.59 -20.25 7.90
CA MET A 732 8.72 -21.01 9.13
C MET A 732 7.78 -20.49 10.21
N THR A 733 7.68 -21.24 11.30
CA THR A 733 6.93 -20.87 12.50
C THR A 733 7.86 -20.31 13.56
N PRO A 734 7.37 -19.50 14.54
CA PRO A 734 8.19 -19.11 15.68
C PRO A 734 8.67 -20.34 16.45
N ARG A 735 9.97 -20.38 16.80
CA ARG A 735 10.61 -21.53 17.47
C ARG A 735 11.30 -21.08 18.74
N ILE A 736 11.23 -21.90 19.78
CA ILE A 736 11.85 -21.65 21.09
C ILE A 736 12.74 -22.84 21.45
N PHE A 737 13.96 -22.59 21.88
CA PHE A 737 14.91 -23.61 22.30
C PHE A 737 15.44 -23.33 23.71
N GLU A 738 15.31 -24.31 24.59
CA GLU A 738 15.78 -24.24 25.98
C GLU A 738 17.13 -24.93 26.15
N ILE A 739 17.97 -24.45 27.07
CA ILE A 739 19.27 -25.04 27.35
C ILE A 739 19.13 -26.17 28.38
N LYS A 740 19.20 -27.42 27.91
CA LYS A 740 19.19 -28.64 28.73
C LYS A 740 20.47 -29.45 28.56
N ASN A 741 21.18 -29.65 29.67
CA ASN A 741 22.43 -30.44 29.71
C ASN A 741 23.48 -30.01 28.66
N GLY A 742 23.64 -28.70 28.44
CA GLY A 742 24.57 -28.15 27.45
C GLY A 742 24.11 -28.31 25.99
N LYS A 743 22.83 -28.62 25.76
CA LYS A 743 22.20 -28.69 24.44
C LYS A 743 20.99 -27.79 24.37
N LEU A 744 20.66 -27.35 23.16
CA LEU A 744 19.44 -26.61 22.88
C LEU A 744 18.37 -27.58 22.39
N GLU A 745 17.34 -27.77 23.21
CA GLU A 745 16.18 -28.62 22.91
C GLU A 745 14.97 -27.77 22.56
N GLU A 746 14.22 -28.13 21.51
CA GLU A 746 13.07 -27.34 21.08
C GLU A 746 11.88 -27.49 22.05
N VAL A 747 11.36 -26.37 22.53
CA VAL A 747 10.10 -26.31 23.26
C VAL A 747 8.95 -26.26 22.26
N LYS A 748 8.01 -27.21 22.37
CA LYS A 748 6.80 -27.20 21.53
C LYS A 748 5.80 -26.19 22.05
N THR A 749 5.26 -25.38 21.13
CA THR A 749 4.29 -24.32 21.42
C THR A 749 3.02 -24.50 20.61
N ASN A 750 1.97 -23.76 20.95
CA ASN A 750 0.76 -23.66 20.14
C ASN A 750 0.95 -22.81 18.86
N MET A 751 2.10 -22.16 18.66
CA MET A 751 2.43 -21.41 17.45
C MET A 751 3.11 -22.26 16.36
N ASN A 752 3.39 -23.54 16.61
CA ASN A 752 4.13 -24.42 15.70
C ASN A 752 3.45 -24.68 14.34
N ASN A 753 2.23 -24.18 14.10
CA ASN A 753 1.51 -24.23 12.82
C ASN A 753 1.30 -22.83 12.17
N MET A 754 1.85 -21.76 12.74
CA MET A 754 1.75 -20.39 12.22
C MET A 754 2.94 -20.09 11.29
N PHE A 755 2.87 -20.57 10.05
CA PHE A 755 3.90 -20.34 9.04
C PHE A 755 3.74 -18.94 8.46
N GLY A 756 4.71 -18.08 8.74
CA GLY A 756 4.69 -16.68 8.36
C GLY A 756 5.88 -16.27 7.49
N TRP A 757 5.82 -15.02 7.04
CA TRP A 757 6.99 -14.28 6.57
C TRP A 757 7.39 -13.34 7.71
N TRP A 758 7.84 -13.95 8.80
CA TRP A 758 8.19 -13.22 10.01
C TRP A 758 9.45 -12.40 9.75
N GLN A 759 9.41 -11.13 10.11
CA GLN A 759 10.44 -10.14 9.78
C GLN A 759 11.26 -9.72 10.99
N THR A 760 10.65 -9.64 12.18
CA THR A 760 11.30 -9.19 13.42
C THR A 760 10.63 -9.79 14.65
N LEU A 761 11.38 -9.86 15.75
CA LEU A 761 10.92 -10.34 17.05
C LEU A 761 11.50 -9.46 18.16
N LYS A 762 10.64 -9.08 19.13
CA LYS A 762 11.04 -8.51 20.42
C LYS A 762 10.39 -9.30 21.56
N VAL A 763 10.98 -9.21 22.75
CA VAL A 763 10.50 -9.91 23.94
C VAL A 763 10.45 -8.93 25.10
N VAL A 764 9.28 -8.81 25.71
CA VAL A 764 9.03 -7.94 26.87
C VAL A 764 7.75 -8.37 27.56
N ASP A 765 7.68 -8.23 28.87
CA ASP A 765 6.45 -8.43 29.65
C ASP A 765 5.52 -7.22 29.42
N VAL A 766 4.50 -7.38 28.58
CA VAL A 766 3.58 -6.27 28.21
C VAL A 766 2.39 -6.14 29.16
N ASN A 767 2.14 -7.14 30.01
CA ASN A 767 1.01 -7.15 30.94
C ASN A 767 1.43 -7.10 32.42
N ASN A 768 2.74 -7.04 32.68
CA ASN A 768 3.37 -6.98 33.98
C ASN A 768 3.00 -8.18 34.89
N ASP A 769 2.85 -9.38 34.31
CA ASP A 769 2.56 -10.62 35.05
C ASP A 769 3.83 -11.39 35.47
N GLY A 770 5.01 -10.88 35.10
CA GLY A 770 6.32 -11.45 35.39
C GLY A 770 6.78 -12.48 34.37
N LYS A 771 6.05 -12.70 33.27
CA LYS A 771 6.46 -13.56 32.16
C LYS A 771 6.73 -12.70 30.93
N GLU A 772 7.81 -13.00 30.24
CA GLU A 772 8.10 -12.30 29.00
C GLU A 772 7.18 -12.78 27.87
N ASP A 773 6.59 -11.81 27.15
CA ASP A 773 5.72 -12.01 25.99
C ASP A 773 6.51 -11.79 24.69
N LEU A 774 6.01 -12.34 23.57
CA LEU A 774 6.64 -12.13 22.26
C LEU A 774 5.89 -11.06 21.47
N ILE A 775 6.62 -10.16 20.84
CA ILE A 775 6.08 -9.21 19.86
C ILE A 775 6.67 -9.57 18.51
N LEU A 776 5.81 -9.99 17.59
CA LEU A 776 6.16 -10.63 16.32
C LEU A 776 5.74 -9.73 15.15
N GLY A 777 6.71 -9.28 14.37
CA GLY A 777 6.47 -8.57 13.11
C GLY A 777 6.45 -9.53 11.92
N ASN A 778 5.51 -9.33 11.00
CA ASN A 778 5.28 -10.18 9.83
C ASN A 778 5.09 -9.31 8.55
N ILE A 779 4.83 -9.94 7.41
CA ILE A 779 4.62 -9.24 6.12
C ILE A 779 3.35 -8.35 6.10
N GLY A 780 2.43 -8.55 7.03
CA GLY A 780 1.19 -7.78 7.15
C GLY A 780 0.05 -8.34 6.27
N GLN A 781 -1.17 -7.91 6.57
CA GLN A 781 -2.38 -8.40 5.91
C GLN A 781 -2.74 -7.65 4.60
N ASN A 782 -2.06 -6.55 4.28
CA ASN A 782 -2.21 -5.85 2.99
C ASN A 782 -1.32 -6.42 1.88
N PHE A 783 -0.66 -7.56 2.10
CA PHE A 783 0.12 -8.23 1.06
C PHE A 783 -0.80 -8.90 0.01
N TYR A 784 -0.32 -8.98 -1.25
CA TYR A 784 -1.06 -9.55 -2.38
C TYR A 784 -1.57 -10.97 -2.11
N LEU A 785 -0.75 -11.80 -1.48
CA LEU A 785 -1.13 -13.16 -1.10
C LEU A 785 -1.83 -13.17 0.26
N LYS A 786 -3.04 -13.74 0.30
CA LYS A 786 -3.89 -13.81 1.50
C LYS A 786 -4.11 -15.25 1.95
N PRO A 787 -3.06 -15.96 2.39
CA PRO A 787 -3.20 -17.35 2.77
C PRO A 787 -3.97 -17.50 4.09
N THR A 788 -4.57 -18.67 4.28
CA THR A 788 -5.12 -19.10 5.57
C THR A 788 -4.62 -20.50 5.89
N GLU A 789 -4.90 -21.00 7.10
CA GLU A 789 -4.60 -22.39 7.45
C GLU A 789 -5.22 -23.40 6.47
N LYS A 790 -6.44 -23.12 5.97
CA LYS A 790 -7.17 -23.98 5.02
C LYS A 790 -6.72 -23.78 3.58
N GLU A 791 -6.33 -22.56 3.25
CA GLU A 791 -5.93 -22.15 1.91
C GLU A 791 -4.52 -21.55 1.94
N PRO A 792 -3.49 -22.37 2.22
CA PRO A 792 -2.14 -21.86 2.35
C PRO A 792 -1.55 -21.49 0.99
N VAL A 793 -0.53 -20.64 1.05
CA VAL A 793 0.44 -20.49 -0.03
C VAL A 793 1.55 -21.51 0.18
N LYS A 794 2.06 -22.04 -0.93
CA LYS A 794 3.14 -23.03 -0.94
C LYS A 794 4.23 -22.62 -1.92
N LEU A 795 5.47 -22.83 -1.51
CA LEU A 795 6.64 -22.78 -2.38
C LEU A 795 7.18 -24.20 -2.56
N TRP A 796 7.23 -24.65 -3.80
CA TRP A 796 7.73 -25.96 -4.21
C TRP A 796 9.14 -25.80 -4.79
N LEU A 797 10.11 -26.48 -4.19
CA LEU A 797 11.50 -26.46 -4.59
C LEU A 797 11.89 -27.83 -5.12
N ASN A 798 12.25 -27.89 -6.40
CA ASN A 798 12.75 -29.09 -7.06
C ASN A 798 13.42 -28.72 -8.39
N ASP A 799 14.09 -29.66 -9.03
CA ASP A 799 14.53 -29.57 -10.43
C ASP A 799 13.45 -30.21 -11.32
N PHE A 800 12.42 -29.44 -11.70
CA PHE A 800 11.23 -29.95 -12.39
C PHE A 800 11.49 -30.29 -13.86
N ASP A 801 12.60 -29.84 -14.45
CA ASP A 801 12.98 -30.14 -15.83
C ASP A 801 14.29 -30.96 -15.97
N ASN A 802 14.94 -31.30 -14.86
CA ASN A 802 16.23 -32.03 -14.76
C ASN A 802 17.42 -31.29 -15.37
N ASN A 803 17.48 -29.97 -15.22
CA ASN A 803 18.59 -29.14 -15.71
C ASN A 803 19.72 -28.95 -14.67
N GLY A 804 19.55 -29.47 -13.45
CA GLY A 804 20.49 -29.38 -12.34
C GLY A 804 20.33 -28.15 -11.43
N LEU A 805 19.36 -27.27 -11.71
CA LEU A 805 19.04 -26.09 -10.91
C LEU A 805 17.74 -26.32 -10.13
N SER A 806 17.63 -25.69 -8.95
CA SER A 806 16.38 -25.72 -8.19
C SER A 806 15.43 -24.66 -8.72
N ASP A 807 14.31 -25.10 -9.28
CA ASP A 807 13.18 -24.27 -9.64
C ASP A 807 12.37 -23.86 -8.42
N LYS A 808 11.71 -22.69 -8.52
CA LYS A 808 10.83 -22.13 -7.50
C LYS A 808 9.44 -22.00 -8.08
N VAL A 809 8.50 -22.83 -7.62
CA VAL A 809 7.11 -22.76 -8.05
C VAL A 809 6.24 -22.32 -6.89
N PHE A 810 5.52 -21.21 -7.06
CA PHE A 810 4.55 -20.72 -6.09
C PHE A 810 3.15 -21.22 -6.44
N SER A 811 2.40 -21.65 -5.43
CA SER A 811 0.98 -21.95 -5.56
C SER A 811 0.16 -21.41 -4.41
N LYS A 812 -1.10 -21.06 -4.68
CA LYS A 812 -2.13 -20.85 -3.66
C LYS A 812 -3.13 -22.00 -3.71
N THR A 813 -3.64 -22.41 -2.55
CA THR A 813 -4.71 -23.40 -2.49
C THR A 813 -6.06 -22.70 -2.66
N ILE A 814 -6.86 -23.11 -3.65
CA ILE A 814 -8.25 -22.65 -3.86
C ILE A 814 -9.13 -23.89 -4.02
N ASP A 815 -10.19 -24.01 -3.23
CA ASP A 815 -11.10 -25.17 -3.24
C ASP A 815 -10.36 -26.52 -3.16
N GLY A 816 -9.30 -26.57 -2.34
CA GLY A 816 -8.45 -27.75 -2.14
C GLY A 816 -7.50 -28.09 -3.30
N LYS A 817 -7.35 -27.23 -4.31
CA LYS A 817 -6.40 -27.39 -5.42
C LYS A 817 -5.28 -26.36 -5.34
N ASP A 818 -4.05 -26.80 -5.52
CA ASP A 818 -2.90 -25.90 -5.60
C ASP A 818 -2.78 -25.33 -7.01
N VAL A 819 -3.14 -24.07 -7.20
CA VAL A 819 -3.05 -23.38 -8.50
C VAL A 819 -1.79 -22.52 -8.56
N PRO A 820 -1.08 -22.43 -9.71
CA PRO A 820 0.11 -21.58 -9.83
C PRO A 820 -0.19 -20.11 -9.50
N VAL A 821 0.68 -19.41 -8.79
CA VAL A 821 0.53 -17.95 -8.55
C VAL A 821 0.89 -17.15 -9.80
N PHE A 822 1.96 -17.53 -10.49
CA PHE A 822 2.40 -16.88 -11.72
C PHE A 822 1.53 -17.26 -12.92
N LEU A 823 1.44 -16.37 -13.90
CA LEU A 823 0.68 -16.59 -15.13
C LEU A 823 1.45 -17.53 -16.08
N LYS A 824 0.79 -17.97 -17.15
CA LYS A 824 1.34 -18.95 -18.11
C LYS A 824 2.71 -18.53 -18.65
N LYS A 825 2.86 -17.23 -18.96
CA LYS A 825 4.07 -16.69 -19.56
C LYS A 825 5.26 -16.82 -18.62
N GLU A 826 5.16 -16.26 -17.42
CA GLU A 826 6.20 -16.30 -16.39
C GLU A 826 6.51 -17.74 -15.96
N PHE A 827 5.48 -18.60 -15.90
CA PHE A 827 5.64 -20.02 -15.60
C PHE A 827 6.45 -20.75 -16.68
N THR A 828 6.13 -20.54 -17.96
CA THR A 828 6.82 -21.23 -19.07
C THR A 828 8.16 -20.60 -19.45
N ASP A 829 8.43 -19.36 -19.02
CA ASP A 829 9.73 -18.71 -19.18
C ASP A 829 10.81 -19.35 -18.29
N ILE A 830 10.44 -19.85 -17.10
CA ILE A 830 11.35 -20.60 -16.22
C ILE A 830 11.38 -22.10 -16.54
N LEU A 831 10.29 -22.64 -17.08
CA LEU A 831 10.14 -24.05 -17.42
C LEU A 831 9.78 -24.25 -18.90
N PRO A 832 10.68 -23.94 -19.87
CA PRO A 832 10.35 -23.93 -21.30
C PRO A 832 9.89 -25.29 -21.84
N SER A 833 10.34 -26.39 -21.23
CA SER A 833 9.95 -27.76 -21.60
C SER A 833 8.44 -28.00 -21.45
N TYR A 834 7.76 -27.26 -20.58
CA TYR A 834 6.32 -27.36 -20.32
C TYR A 834 5.47 -26.50 -21.26
N LYS A 835 6.08 -25.66 -22.11
CA LYS A 835 5.35 -24.75 -23.01
C LYS A 835 4.41 -25.47 -23.98
N LYS A 836 4.84 -26.61 -24.55
CA LYS A 836 4.04 -27.36 -25.54
C LYS A 836 2.75 -27.94 -24.96
N GLU A 837 2.76 -28.29 -23.68
CA GLU A 837 1.61 -28.87 -22.97
C GLU A 837 0.68 -27.79 -22.38
N ASN A 838 1.07 -26.52 -22.47
CA ASN A 838 0.40 -25.35 -21.91
C ASN A 838 0.38 -24.21 -22.94
N LEU A 839 -0.11 -24.49 -24.14
CA LEU A 839 -0.05 -23.55 -25.25
C LEU A 839 -1.03 -22.38 -25.06
N LEU A 840 -2.26 -22.68 -24.67
CA LEU A 840 -3.36 -21.72 -24.52
C LEU A 840 -3.51 -21.29 -23.06
N HIS A 841 -3.77 -20.00 -22.83
CA HIS A 841 -3.95 -19.43 -21.50
C HIS A 841 -5.16 -20.03 -20.78
N HIS A 842 -6.28 -20.19 -21.47
CA HIS A 842 -7.48 -20.79 -20.87
C HIS A 842 -7.34 -22.27 -20.49
N GLU A 843 -6.41 -23.00 -21.12
CA GLU A 843 -6.08 -24.38 -20.74
C GLU A 843 -5.20 -24.39 -19.49
N PHE A 844 -4.16 -23.55 -19.45
CA PHE A 844 -3.30 -23.39 -18.27
C PHE A 844 -4.10 -22.92 -17.05
N ALA A 845 -5.08 -22.03 -17.25
CA ALA A 845 -5.90 -21.44 -16.21
C ALA A 845 -6.68 -22.46 -15.36
N LYS A 846 -6.90 -23.67 -15.89
CA LYS A 846 -7.67 -24.74 -15.22
C LYS A 846 -6.78 -25.77 -14.50
N LYS A 847 -5.46 -25.66 -14.64
CA LYS A 847 -4.51 -26.66 -14.12
C LYS A 847 -4.06 -26.35 -12.70
N SER A 848 -3.97 -27.41 -11.88
CA SER A 848 -3.26 -27.38 -10.59
C SER A 848 -1.81 -27.83 -10.75
N ILE A 849 -0.96 -27.54 -9.77
CA ILE A 849 0.42 -28.03 -9.67
C ILE A 849 0.49 -29.54 -9.87
N GLN A 850 -0.46 -30.30 -9.30
CA GLN A 850 -0.55 -31.75 -9.40
C GLN A 850 -0.91 -32.25 -10.82
N THR A 851 -1.53 -31.41 -11.64
CA THR A 851 -1.84 -31.73 -13.04
C THR A 851 -0.74 -31.28 -14.00
N ILE A 852 0.07 -30.30 -13.61
CA ILE A 852 1.18 -29.78 -14.42
C ILE A 852 2.40 -30.71 -14.29
N PHE A 853 2.76 -31.09 -13.06
CA PHE A 853 3.95 -31.89 -12.81
C PHE A 853 3.64 -33.37 -12.62
N LYS A 854 4.61 -34.20 -12.99
CA LYS A 854 4.57 -35.65 -12.74
C LYS A 854 4.74 -35.92 -11.24
N GLU A 855 4.10 -36.98 -10.77
CA GLU A 855 4.04 -37.36 -9.34
C GLU A 855 5.43 -37.57 -8.71
N ASN A 856 6.43 -38.04 -9.47
CA ASN A 856 7.79 -38.25 -8.97
C ASN A 856 8.45 -36.93 -8.53
N PHE A 857 8.25 -35.84 -9.29
CA PHE A 857 8.78 -34.53 -8.91
C PHE A 857 8.04 -33.96 -7.70
N LEU A 858 6.73 -34.17 -7.60
CA LEU A 858 5.95 -33.70 -6.45
C LEU A 858 6.37 -34.40 -5.15
N LYS A 859 6.72 -35.70 -5.22
CA LYS A 859 7.20 -36.46 -4.06
C LYS A 859 8.61 -36.10 -3.62
N SER A 860 9.47 -35.65 -4.54
CA SER A 860 10.84 -35.24 -4.22
C SER A 860 10.98 -33.75 -3.94
N ALA A 861 9.94 -32.95 -4.18
CA ALA A 861 9.95 -31.52 -3.93
C ALA A 861 10.00 -31.23 -2.43
N THR A 862 10.80 -30.24 -2.05
CA THR A 862 10.68 -29.60 -0.74
C THR A 862 9.55 -28.59 -0.80
N VAL A 863 8.62 -28.67 0.16
CA VAL A 863 7.45 -27.77 0.21
C VAL A 863 7.55 -26.89 1.44
N LYS A 864 7.52 -25.58 1.20
CA LYS A 864 7.42 -24.54 2.23
C LYS A 864 5.98 -24.05 2.31
N LEU A 865 5.52 -23.72 3.51
CA LEU A 865 4.16 -23.26 3.78
C LEU A 865 4.16 -21.81 4.24
N PHE A 866 3.09 -21.09 3.89
CA PHE A 866 2.77 -19.76 4.38
C PHE A 866 1.25 -19.70 4.59
N ASN A 867 0.82 -19.48 5.84
CA ASN A 867 -0.58 -19.55 6.24
C ASN A 867 -1.01 -18.49 7.27
N TYR A 868 -0.08 -17.62 7.69
CA TYR A 868 -0.32 -16.58 8.69
C TYR A 868 0.43 -15.29 8.35
N THR A 869 -0.30 -14.21 8.09
CA THR A 869 0.24 -12.92 7.61
C THR A 869 0.37 -11.85 8.70
N ALA A 870 -0.40 -11.96 9.77
CA ALA A 870 -0.54 -10.88 10.74
C ALA A 870 0.71 -10.69 11.60
N SER A 871 0.97 -9.44 11.99
CA SER A 871 1.85 -9.13 13.12
C SER A 871 1.06 -9.26 14.41
N CYS A 872 1.69 -9.72 15.50
CA CYS A 872 0.95 -10.05 16.71
C CYS A 872 1.79 -9.95 17.98
N VAL A 873 1.09 -9.91 19.10
CA VAL A 873 1.62 -10.08 20.45
C VAL A 873 1.20 -11.47 20.92
N ALA A 874 2.17 -12.31 21.25
CA ALA A 874 1.96 -13.63 21.83
C ALA A 874 2.17 -13.54 23.34
N ILE A 875 1.06 -13.42 24.08
CA ILE A 875 1.05 -13.31 25.54
C ILE A 875 1.34 -14.67 26.17
N ASN A 876 2.40 -14.75 26.96
CA ASN A 876 2.92 -15.98 27.52
C ASN A 876 2.07 -16.48 28.70
N LYS A 877 1.33 -17.57 28.50
CA LYS A 877 0.57 -18.23 29.57
C LYS A 877 1.39 -19.28 30.32
N GLY A 878 2.64 -19.50 29.93
CA GLY A 878 3.57 -20.49 30.48
C GLY A 878 3.46 -21.86 29.81
N ASN A 879 4.47 -22.70 30.03
CA ASN A 879 4.56 -24.07 29.49
C ASN A 879 4.40 -24.16 27.96
N GLY A 880 4.93 -23.17 27.23
CA GLY A 880 4.84 -23.10 25.76
C GLY A 880 3.46 -22.73 25.20
N ASN A 881 2.53 -22.28 26.05
CA ASN A 881 1.21 -21.81 25.60
C ASN A 881 1.17 -20.29 25.53
N PHE A 882 0.78 -19.74 24.38
CA PHE A 882 0.65 -18.31 24.15
C PHE A 882 -0.77 -17.92 23.72
N GLU A 883 -1.28 -16.80 24.21
CA GLU A 883 -2.48 -16.15 23.69
C GLU A 883 -2.06 -15.17 22.57
N ILE A 884 -2.60 -15.35 21.36
CA ILE A 884 -2.19 -14.58 20.18
C ILE A 884 -3.17 -13.45 19.95
N ASN A 885 -2.68 -12.21 20.06
CA ASN A 885 -3.43 -10.99 19.79
C ASN A 885 -2.81 -10.28 18.59
N GLU A 886 -3.55 -10.16 17.49
CA GLU A 886 -3.09 -9.37 16.33
C GLU A 886 -2.92 -7.90 16.69
N LEU A 887 -1.94 -7.24 16.08
CA LEU A 887 -1.75 -5.80 16.24
C LEU A 887 -2.87 -5.02 15.51
N PRO A 888 -3.09 -3.74 15.87
CA PRO A 888 -4.11 -2.91 15.23
C PRO A 888 -3.98 -2.80 13.71
N ILE A 889 -5.10 -2.51 13.06
CA ILE A 889 -5.26 -2.51 11.59
C ILE A 889 -4.15 -1.71 10.90
N GLU A 890 -3.79 -0.55 11.42
CA GLU A 890 -2.77 0.34 10.86
C GLU A 890 -1.40 -0.34 10.73
N VAL A 891 -1.06 -1.24 11.66
CA VAL A 891 0.17 -2.04 11.59
C VAL A 891 0.10 -3.08 10.48
N GLU A 892 -1.09 -3.66 10.28
CA GLU A 892 -1.34 -4.72 9.30
C GLU A 892 -1.44 -4.22 7.85
N LEU A 893 -1.49 -2.90 7.63
CA LEU A 893 -1.50 -2.28 6.30
C LEU A 893 -0.13 -2.33 5.59
N SER A 894 0.93 -2.71 6.30
CA SER A 894 2.27 -2.89 5.74
C SER A 894 3.02 -4.01 6.45
N SER A 895 4.25 -4.29 6.01
CA SER A 895 5.14 -5.19 6.73
C SER A 895 5.69 -4.53 8.00
N THR A 896 5.94 -5.33 9.04
CA THR A 896 6.60 -4.88 10.27
C THR A 896 8.02 -5.39 10.31
N ASN A 897 8.98 -4.57 9.91
CA ASN A 897 10.39 -4.96 9.78
C ASN A 897 11.23 -4.63 11.03
N ALA A 898 10.78 -3.67 11.84
CA ALA A 898 11.47 -3.22 13.04
C ALA A 898 10.46 -2.80 14.12
N ILE A 899 10.78 -3.13 15.37
CA ILE A 899 9.96 -2.80 16.54
C ILE A 899 10.89 -2.29 17.64
N LEU A 900 10.53 -1.16 18.25
CA LEU A 900 11.14 -0.67 19.49
C LEU A 900 10.08 -0.72 20.60
N CYS A 901 10.47 -1.29 21.74
CA CYS A 901 9.65 -1.40 22.95
C CYS A 901 10.20 -0.43 23.99
N THR A 902 9.42 0.57 24.40
CA THR A 902 9.84 1.57 25.40
C THR A 902 8.63 2.26 26.02
N ASP A 903 8.75 2.83 27.21
CA ASP A 903 7.69 3.62 27.84
C ASP A 903 7.73 5.07 27.28
N ILE A 904 6.77 5.40 26.41
CA ILE A 904 6.77 6.68 25.67
C ILE A 904 6.12 7.80 26.51
N ASN A 905 5.11 7.44 27.30
CA ASN A 905 4.27 8.41 28.01
C ASN A 905 4.59 8.50 29.52
N ASN A 906 5.55 7.72 30.02
CA ASN A 906 5.95 7.58 31.43
C ASN A 906 4.84 7.04 32.34
N ASP A 907 4.00 6.12 31.86
CA ASP A 907 2.98 5.44 32.67
C ASP A 907 3.43 4.08 33.21
N HIS A 908 4.69 3.71 32.97
CA HIS A 908 5.33 2.45 33.33
C HIS A 908 4.78 1.23 32.58
N LYS A 909 4.12 1.44 31.44
CA LYS A 909 3.75 0.38 30.50
C LYS A 909 4.62 0.48 29.27
N ILE A 910 5.01 -0.66 28.74
CA ILE A 910 5.85 -0.71 27.56
C ILE A 910 4.99 -0.51 26.32
N ASP A 911 5.23 0.60 25.62
CA ASP A 911 4.62 0.98 24.36
C ASP A 911 5.47 0.51 23.17
N LEU A 912 4.91 0.60 21.95
CA LEU A 912 5.58 0.17 20.73
C LEU A 912 5.77 1.31 19.74
N ILE A 913 6.91 1.26 19.05
CA ILE A 913 7.16 2.03 17.84
C ILE A 913 7.49 1.03 16.74
N VAL A 914 6.71 1.06 15.67
CA VAL A 914 6.76 0.08 14.59
C VAL A 914 7.20 0.75 13.30
N GLY A 915 8.28 0.21 12.72
CA GLY A 915 8.80 0.60 11.41
C GLY A 915 8.66 -0.55 10.41
N GLY A 916 8.31 -0.20 9.18
CA GLY A 916 7.89 -1.18 8.20
C GLY A 916 8.32 -0.90 6.77
N ASN A 917 7.50 -1.43 5.88
CA ASN A 917 7.53 -1.33 4.43
C ASN A 917 8.47 -2.32 3.72
N THR A 918 7.91 -3.02 2.73
CA THR A 918 8.61 -3.94 1.83
C THR A 918 8.26 -3.54 0.41
N THR A 919 9.24 -2.98 -0.31
CA THR A 919 9.00 -2.32 -1.59
C THR A 919 9.72 -2.94 -2.79
N GLU A 920 10.74 -3.76 -2.57
CA GLU A 920 11.55 -4.40 -3.63
C GLU A 920 10.93 -5.72 -4.11
N CYS A 921 9.64 -5.68 -4.40
CA CYS A 921 8.85 -6.81 -4.87
C CYS A 921 8.74 -6.84 -6.41
N LEU A 922 8.44 -8.01 -6.98
CA LEU A 922 7.95 -8.05 -8.37
C LEU A 922 6.63 -7.27 -8.46
N PRO A 923 6.37 -6.56 -9.58
CA PRO A 923 5.14 -5.77 -9.73
C PRO A 923 3.83 -6.53 -9.47
N GLN A 924 3.78 -7.84 -9.78
CA GLN A 924 2.63 -8.70 -9.46
C GLN A 924 2.31 -8.75 -7.95
N PHE A 925 3.31 -8.73 -7.07
CA PHE A 925 3.11 -8.79 -5.62
C PHE A 925 2.86 -7.42 -4.99
N GLY A 926 2.89 -6.36 -5.80
CA GLY A 926 2.70 -4.99 -5.35
C GLY A 926 3.78 -4.52 -4.39
N ARG A 927 3.43 -3.60 -3.49
CA ARG A 927 4.31 -3.05 -2.45
C ARG A 927 3.52 -2.96 -1.15
N CYS A 928 4.17 -3.20 -0.02
CA CYS A 928 3.63 -2.88 1.29
C CYS A 928 4.33 -1.61 1.75
N ASP A 929 3.69 -0.44 1.61
CA ASP A 929 4.31 0.86 1.90
C ASP A 929 3.43 1.80 2.75
N ALA A 930 2.39 1.27 3.41
CA ALA A 930 1.48 2.05 4.25
C ALA A 930 1.93 2.20 5.73
N ASN A 931 3.24 2.14 6.04
CA ASN A 931 3.76 2.40 7.38
C ASN A 931 4.57 3.71 7.38
N TYR A 932 4.10 4.70 8.15
CA TYR A 932 4.75 6.00 8.31
C TYR A 932 5.53 6.16 9.65
N GLY A 933 5.86 5.05 10.32
CA GLY A 933 6.31 5.02 11.71
C GLY A 933 5.13 5.09 12.68
N ILE A 934 4.65 3.92 13.12
CA ILE A 934 3.42 3.80 13.92
C ILE A 934 3.77 3.75 15.41
N VAL A 935 3.08 4.56 16.22
CA VAL A 935 3.24 4.59 17.69
C VAL A 935 2.00 3.96 18.33
N LEU A 936 2.20 3.02 19.24
CA LEU A 936 1.11 2.33 19.93
C LEU A 936 1.28 2.37 21.44
N PHE A 937 0.22 2.79 22.14
CA PHE A 937 0.18 2.75 23.60
C PHE A 937 -0.42 1.45 24.12
N ASN A 938 0.20 0.93 25.16
CA ASN A 938 -0.22 -0.30 25.84
C ASN A 938 -1.29 0.00 26.92
N ASP A 939 -2.35 -0.80 26.96
CA ASP A 939 -3.36 -0.69 28.02
C ASP A 939 -2.91 -1.32 29.36
N GLY A 940 -1.84 -2.12 29.34
CA GLY A 940 -1.28 -2.88 30.46
C GLY A 940 -1.83 -4.30 30.56
N GLN A 941 -2.61 -4.74 29.59
CA GLN A 941 -3.12 -6.10 29.45
C GLN A 941 -2.60 -6.78 28.17
N GLY A 942 -1.66 -6.14 27.47
CA GLY A 942 -1.13 -6.61 26.20
C GLY A 942 -1.99 -6.25 24.99
N HIS A 943 -2.92 -5.27 25.12
CA HIS A 943 -3.58 -4.67 23.97
C HIS A 943 -2.98 -3.30 23.67
N PHE A 944 -2.86 -3.01 22.37
CA PHE A 944 -2.22 -1.81 21.88
C PHE A 944 -3.21 -0.91 21.15
N LYS A 945 -3.10 0.39 21.38
CA LYS A 945 -3.90 1.42 20.68
C LYS A 945 -2.98 2.35 19.92
N VAL A 946 -3.25 2.52 18.62
CA VAL A 946 -2.53 3.47 17.77
C VAL A 946 -2.78 4.91 18.20
N ILE A 947 -1.71 5.69 18.24
CA ILE A 947 -1.76 7.14 18.44
C ILE A 947 -1.85 7.81 17.08
N GLU A 948 -2.78 8.77 16.95
CA GLU A 948 -3.01 9.48 15.70
C GLU A 948 -1.70 10.13 15.21
N PRO A 949 -1.32 9.95 13.93
CA PRO A 949 -0.01 10.39 13.41
C PRO A 949 0.29 11.88 13.64
N ASN A 950 -0.72 12.74 13.56
CA ASN A 950 -0.59 14.18 13.82
C ASN A 950 -0.26 14.55 15.28
N LYS A 951 -0.26 13.57 16.20
CA LYS A 951 0.09 13.75 17.62
C LYS A 951 1.45 13.16 17.99
N THR A 952 2.03 12.32 17.13
CA THR A 952 3.28 11.63 17.45
C THR A 952 4.48 12.53 17.18
N GLY A 953 4.49 13.21 16.04
CA GLY A 953 5.65 13.90 15.49
C GLY A 953 6.58 13.00 14.67
N ILE A 954 6.22 11.73 14.45
CA ILE A 954 6.92 10.79 13.56
C ILE A 954 6.22 10.79 12.20
N ASP A 955 6.99 10.99 11.13
CA ASP A 955 6.56 10.87 9.74
C ASP A 955 7.72 10.27 8.91
N ILE A 956 7.71 8.95 8.72
CA ILE A 956 8.81 8.19 8.11
C ILE A 956 8.33 7.48 6.84
N THR A 957 8.95 7.75 5.70
CA THR A 957 8.73 7.00 4.45
C THR A 957 9.90 6.07 4.13
N GLY A 958 9.69 5.12 3.22
CA GLY A 958 10.69 4.16 2.76
C GLY A 958 10.76 2.88 3.60
N MET A 959 11.64 1.95 3.23
CA MET A 959 11.81 0.69 3.96
C MET A 959 12.62 0.89 5.24
N VAL A 960 11.95 0.92 6.38
CA VAL A 960 12.61 0.89 7.69
C VAL A 960 13.12 -0.53 7.92
N LYS A 961 14.42 -0.68 8.14
CA LYS A 961 15.06 -1.98 8.40
C LYS A 961 15.44 -2.16 9.86
N ASP A 962 15.59 -1.09 10.64
CA ASP A 962 15.94 -1.17 12.06
C ASP A 962 15.51 0.10 12.81
N ILE A 963 15.31 -0.04 14.14
CA ILE A 963 15.03 1.07 15.05
C ILE A 963 15.90 0.90 16.29
N GLN A 964 16.71 1.91 16.60
CA GLN A 964 17.59 1.91 17.75
C GLN A 964 17.18 2.98 18.77
N LEU A 965 17.05 2.58 20.03
CA LEU A 965 16.99 3.50 21.16
C LEU A 965 18.42 3.84 21.57
N ILE A 966 18.70 5.13 21.72
CA ILE A 966 20.01 5.62 22.08
C ILE A 966 19.86 6.53 23.29
N HIS A 967 20.47 6.12 24.40
CA HIS A 967 20.51 6.90 25.62
C HIS A 967 21.45 8.09 25.47
N SER A 968 21.01 9.24 25.97
CA SER A 968 21.83 10.46 26.02
C SER A 968 21.70 11.14 27.37
N LYS A 969 22.63 12.05 27.68
CA LYS A 969 22.60 12.83 28.93
C LYS A 969 21.35 13.70 29.12
N THR A 970 20.56 13.93 28.07
CA THR A 970 19.42 14.86 28.12
C THR A 970 18.09 14.15 27.96
N THR A 971 17.86 13.57 26.78
CA THR A 971 16.66 12.80 26.45
C THR A 971 17.06 11.61 25.59
N ASP A 972 16.35 10.50 25.73
CA ASP A 972 16.53 9.37 24.82
C ASP A 972 16.22 9.76 23.37
N LYS A 973 16.94 9.12 22.47
CA LYS A 973 16.83 9.35 21.02
C LYS A 973 16.47 8.07 20.31
N ILE A 974 15.75 8.19 19.20
CA ILE A 974 15.27 7.05 18.42
C ILE A 974 15.78 7.23 17.00
N LEU A 975 16.58 6.29 16.54
CA LEU A 975 17.18 6.29 15.21
C LEU A 975 16.46 5.27 14.33
N PHE A 976 15.78 5.75 13.30
CA PHE A 976 15.19 4.92 12.24
C PHE A 976 16.23 4.71 11.14
N LEU A 977 16.50 3.45 10.81
CA LEU A 977 17.37 3.08 9.71
C LEU A 977 16.55 2.71 8.48
N ARG A 978 16.88 3.32 7.34
CA ARG A 978 16.11 3.19 6.11
C ARG A 978 16.99 2.70 4.97
N ASN A 979 16.53 1.69 4.24
CA ASN A 979 17.23 1.21 3.06
C ASN A 979 17.26 2.31 1.98
N ASN A 980 18.40 2.41 1.30
CA ASN A 980 18.69 3.39 0.26
C ASN A 980 18.37 4.87 0.60
N ASP A 981 18.32 5.23 1.88
CA ASP A 981 18.03 6.58 2.35
C ASP A 981 18.84 6.93 3.61
N LYS A 982 18.69 8.16 4.11
CA LYS A 982 19.29 8.64 5.35
C LYS A 982 18.56 8.08 6.56
N PRO A 983 19.31 7.66 7.60
CA PRO A 983 18.77 7.50 8.93
C PRO A 983 18.11 8.77 9.44
N VAL A 984 17.01 8.64 10.18
CA VAL A 984 16.26 9.76 10.76
C VAL A 984 16.26 9.62 12.28
N LEU A 985 16.57 10.70 12.99
CA LEU A 985 16.76 10.71 14.44
C LEU A 985 15.67 11.56 15.11
N TYR A 986 14.92 10.97 16.03
CA TYR A 986 13.94 11.67 16.85
C TYR A 986 14.40 11.78 18.30
N SER A 987 13.99 12.84 18.99
CA SER A 987 14.12 12.96 20.44
C SER A 987 12.78 12.66 21.08
N LEU A 988 12.78 11.83 22.11
CA LEU A 988 11.60 11.64 22.97
C LEU A 988 11.43 12.88 23.85
N LEU A 989 10.28 13.55 23.73
CA LEU A 989 10.00 14.77 24.45
C LEU A 989 9.57 14.47 25.91
N PRO A 990 10.03 15.25 26.90
CA PRO A 990 9.61 15.07 28.28
C PRO A 990 8.10 15.24 28.45
N GLN A 991 7.43 14.24 29.03
CA GLN A 991 6.03 14.39 29.40
C GLN A 991 5.90 15.21 30.69
N LYS A 992 5.08 16.28 30.65
CA LYS A 992 4.78 17.11 31.83
C LYS A 992 3.45 16.60 32.33
N HIS A 993 3.42 16.10 33.57
CA HIS A 993 2.20 15.73 34.28
C HIS A 993 1.28 16.94 34.52
#